data_AF-A0A7C5TB19-F1
#
_entry.id   AF-A0A7C5TB19-F1
#
_cell.length_a   1.000
_cell.length_b   1.000
_cell.length_c   1.000
_cell.angle_alpha   90.00
_cell.angle_beta   90.00
_cell.angle_gamma   90.00
#
_symmetry.space_group_name_H-M   'P 1'
#
loop_
_entity.id
_entity.type
_entity.pdbx_description
1 polymer ?
#
loop_
_entity_poly.entity_id
_entity_poly.type
_entity_poly.pdbx_seq_one_letter_code
_entity_poly.pdbx_strand_id
1 'polypeptide(L)'
;MAVVKGNIAAWIRIIGAVIYFIVMVIVISIKVSPQTTALILSAIPTLALLAEGINDLVKYYSSTTTLELEHDGINIDCRSDDCRKGRIIIRVKNTGRNIAKGVYALISIRAREIGSPEEERYLGRFLVDKDLCGNLVTTNEDPRIEGEYLPWLSPHEGIATKVSIDSEHSRELLVFEYERVPDGYVIRVPSEKGVDKPRVCLWLDFDTKYIFHIKVYWKNVRQPLETELYITMDKLDAIASSKAMQAMLRRIYFFDEKEIAREVFNIVLKELGNNGGITERAANLRKKIFNPLLSNTPISMEEYLGIASGFETLWNELRNLRNQFGWLAVYLGSIFGVSYEYAVYLALAKRWNDLAYFIENNSLLFSCGDDVCVMMKLLLNLITDEKIREEVIWRNILDVSKIYDTLKYYVPDHLKPALALLLNYGQITCKSACRCDEEEECLNQECYKNCERILNALNGNENMVKEIASELDSVLQHHWAYKNWVGGSSEESAPPALIKEIIDYVRNNERPRDWGFFSRAVVELRLPTTSRLRFILILHDLLRAREEFEKGNIDEAIKFVDLTEAHAIIGSIKYGSIKRKNQILFTPGVADLFGSVEKLTSAIKGSKKFEISSEHVLTLLGLYHYHVQTNLAETWP
;
A
#
# COMPACT_ATOMS: atom_id res chain seq x y z
N MET A 1 34.30 8.68 -11.48
CA MET A 1 34.67 7.42 -12.20
C MET A 1 35.25 7.64 -13.61
N ALA A 2 35.01 8.78 -14.28
CA ALA A 2 35.61 9.10 -15.59
C ALA A 2 37.16 9.28 -15.57
N VAL A 3 37.72 9.75 -14.44
CA VAL A 3 39.17 9.96 -14.26
C VAL A 3 39.96 8.63 -14.20
N VAL A 4 39.33 7.52 -13.81
CA VAL A 4 40.00 6.21 -13.70
C VAL A 4 40.12 5.51 -15.05
N LYS A 5 39.15 5.71 -15.98
CA LYS A 5 39.15 5.05 -17.31
C LYS A 5 40.14 5.69 -18.29
N GLY A 6 40.34 7.02 -18.24
CA GLY A 6 41.40 7.70 -19.00
C GLY A 6 42.80 7.23 -18.59
N ASN A 7 42.97 6.94 -17.30
CA ASN A 7 44.22 6.43 -16.76
C ASN A 7 44.52 5.01 -17.26
N ILE A 8 43.57 4.08 -17.33
CA ILE A 8 43.87 2.70 -17.77
C ILE A 8 44.35 2.64 -19.22
N ALA A 9 43.73 3.39 -20.14
CA ALA A 9 44.18 3.43 -21.54
C ALA A 9 45.54 4.14 -21.68
N ALA A 10 45.81 5.16 -20.86
CA ALA A 10 47.12 5.81 -20.79
C ALA A 10 48.18 4.87 -20.19
N TRP A 11 47.86 4.14 -19.12
CA TRP A 11 48.72 3.13 -18.50
C TRP A 11 49.05 1.99 -19.45
N ILE A 12 48.08 1.50 -20.23
CA ILE A 12 48.33 0.46 -21.25
C ILE A 12 49.27 0.99 -22.34
N ARG A 13 49.11 2.24 -22.79
CA ARG A 13 50.04 2.88 -23.76
C ARG A 13 51.43 3.11 -23.18
N ILE A 14 51.53 3.53 -21.92
CA ILE A 14 52.80 3.75 -21.22
C ILE A 14 53.51 2.42 -20.99
N ILE A 15 52.81 1.38 -20.52
CA ILE A 15 53.36 0.03 -20.34
C ILE A 15 53.82 -0.54 -21.69
N GLY A 16 53.01 -0.39 -22.75
CA GLY A 16 53.39 -0.81 -24.10
C GLY A 16 54.64 -0.08 -24.62
N ALA A 17 54.75 1.23 -24.39
CA ALA A 17 55.92 2.03 -24.76
C ALA A 17 57.16 1.66 -23.94
N VAL A 18 57.01 1.40 -22.65
CA VAL A 18 58.09 0.96 -21.75
C VAL A 18 58.59 -0.43 -22.13
N ILE A 19 57.70 -1.38 -22.42
CA ILE A 19 58.08 -2.71 -22.90
C ILE A 19 58.81 -2.60 -24.25
N TYR A 20 58.30 -1.79 -25.19
CA TYR A 20 58.96 -1.56 -26.47
C TYR A 20 60.35 -0.94 -26.30
N PHE A 21 60.50 0.03 -25.39
CA PHE A 21 61.78 0.66 -25.09
C PHE A 21 62.76 -0.31 -24.42
N ILE A 22 62.30 -1.13 -23.47
CA ILE A 22 63.10 -2.18 -22.83
C ILE A 22 63.57 -3.20 -23.86
N VAL A 23 62.69 -3.65 -24.76
CA VAL A 23 63.04 -4.59 -25.84
C VAL A 23 64.05 -3.95 -26.79
N MET A 24 63.88 -2.70 -27.20
CA MET A 24 64.85 -1.97 -28.03
C MET A 24 66.21 -1.81 -27.34
N VAL A 25 66.24 -1.46 -26.05
CA VAL A 25 67.48 -1.32 -25.28
C VAL A 25 68.19 -2.67 -25.13
N ILE A 26 67.45 -3.76 -24.90
CA ILE A 26 67.99 -5.12 -24.85
C ILE A 26 68.55 -5.54 -26.22
N VAL A 27 67.84 -5.25 -27.31
CA VAL A 27 68.27 -5.56 -28.69
C VAL A 27 69.52 -4.76 -29.08
N ILE A 28 69.65 -3.51 -28.63
CA ILE A 28 70.81 -2.64 -28.92
C ILE A 28 72.02 -2.98 -28.03
N SER A 29 71.80 -3.50 -26.81
CA SER A 29 72.85 -3.77 -25.83
C SER A 29 73.46 -5.17 -25.92
N ILE A 30 72.87 -6.08 -26.70
CA ILE A 30 73.40 -7.44 -26.92
C ILE A 30 74.35 -7.44 -28.12
N LYS A 31 75.64 -7.69 -27.89
CA LYS A 31 76.62 -8.05 -28.93
C LYS A 31 76.10 -9.29 -29.66
N VAL A 32 75.65 -9.11 -30.90
CA VAL A 32 74.89 -10.10 -31.66
C VAL A 32 75.74 -11.34 -31.94
N SER A 33 75.41 -12.45 -31.28
CA SER A 33 75.85 -13.79 -31.62
C SER A 33 74.74 -14.46 -32.46
N PRO A 34 75.06 -15.39 -33.38
CA PRO A 34 74.06 -16.07 -34.21
C PRO A 34 72.99 -16.83 -33.41
N GLN A 35 73.25 -17.14 -32.13
CA GLN A 35 72.30 -17.85 -31.26
C GLN A 35 71.27 -16.90 -30.62
N THR A 36 71.61 -15.63 -30.41
CA THR A 36 70.68 -14.63 -29.85
C THR A 36 69.68 -14.10 -30.89
N THR A 37 70.05 -14.06 -32.17
CA THR A 37 69.11 -13.75 -33.27
C THR A 37 68.03 -14.82 -33.44
N ALA A 38 68.38 -16.10 -33.29
CA ALA A 38 67.40 -17.19 -33.32
C ALA A 38 66.39 -17.12 -32.16
N LEU A 39 66.84 -16.71 -30.97
CA LEU A 39 65.97 -16.53 -29.81
C LEU A 39 64.99 -15.35 -29.98
N ILE A 40 65.46 -14.23 -30.54
CA ILE A 40 64.62 -13.06 -30.84
C ILE A 40 63.63 -13.38 -31.98
N LEU A 41 64.05 -14.07 -33.04
CA LEU A 41 63.18 -14.53 -34.12
C LEU A 41 62.10 -15.50 -33.64
N SER A 42 62.39 -16.34 -32.63
CA SER A 42 61.40 -17.25 -32.02
C SER A 42 60.37 -16.54 -31.12
N ALA A 43 60.67 -15.32 -30.65
CA ALA A 43 59.77 -14.55 -29.80
C ALA A 43 58.80 -13.64 -30.59
N ILE A 44 59.10 -13.35 -31.86
CA ILE A 44 58.28 -12.51 -32.77
C ILE A 44 56.85 -13.06 -32.95
N PRO A 45 56.61 -14.37 -33.16
CA PRO A 45 55.26 -14.93 -33.26
C PRO A 45 54.44 -14.70 -31.99
N THR A 46 55.08 -14.84 -30.82
CA THR A 46 54.44 -14.62 -29.51
C THR A 46 54.04 -13.17 -29.29
N LEU A 47 54.89 -12.22 -29.69
CA LEU A 47 54.59 -10.78 -29.64
C LEU A 47 53.51 -10.39 -30.65
N ALA A 48 53.50 -11.01 -31.84
CA ALA A 48 52.44 -10.83 -32.83
C ALA A 48 51.08 -11.33 -32.31
N LEU A 49 51.03 -12.51 -31.68
CA LEU A 49 49.82 -13.05 -31.03
C LEU A 49 49.33 -12.16 -29.89
N LEU A 50 50.24 -11.55 -29.12
CA LEU A 50 49.89 -10.63 -28.04
C LEU A 50 49.37 -9.30 -28.59
N ALA A 51 49.97 -8.78 -29.67
CA ALA A 51 49.49 -7.59 -30.36
C ALA A 51 48.15 -7.81 -31.07
N GLU A 52 47.95 -8.97 -31.67
CA GLU A 52 46.69 -9.39 -32.29
C GLU A 52 45.60 -9.58 -31.22
N GLY A 53 45.92 -10.22 -30.09
CA GLY A 53 45.04 -10.32 -28.93
C GLY A 53 44.67 -8.96 -28.33
N ILE A 54 45.61 -8.02 -28.24
CA ILE A 54 45.34 -6.64 -27.78
C ILE A 54 44.49 -5.89 -28.82
N ASN A 55 44.76 -6.03 -30.12
CA ASN A 55 43.99 -5.38 -31.17
C ASN A 55 42.56 -5.90 -31.21
N ASP A 56 42.36 -7.21 -31.02
CA ASP A 56 41.04 -7.83 -30.95
C ASP A 56 40.32 -7.44 -29.67
N LEU A 57 41.02 -7.31 -28.53
CA LEU A 57 40.49 -6.69 -27.33
C LEU A 57 40.08 -5.23 -27.59
N VAL A 58 40.92 -4.41 -28.21
CA VAL A 58 40.60 -3.00 -28.51
C VAL A 58 39.42 -2.91 -29.48
N LYS A 59 39.34 -3.77 -30.50
CA LYS A 59 38.18 -3.88 -31.41
C LYS A 59 36.93 -4.35 -30.69
N TYR A 60 37.03 -5.33 -29.80
CA TYR A 60 35.91 -5.79 -28.98
C TYR A 60 35.42 -4.67 -28.05
N TYR A 61 36.32 -3.97 -27.36
CA TYR A 61 35.99 -2.88 -26.46
C TYR A 61 35.49 -1.61 -27.19
N SER A 62 35.89 -1.39 -28.45
CA SER A 62 35.43 -0.27 -29.27
C SER A 62 34.13 -0.54 -30.04
N SER A 63 33.80 -1.81 -30.31
CA SER A 63 32.55 -2.21 -30.98
C SER A 63 31.41 -2.51 -30.01
N THR A 64 31.71 -2.76 -28.74
CA THR A 64 30.70 -3.02 -27.71
C THR A 64 30.16 -1.75 -27.06
N THR A 65 28.87 -1.76 -26.74
CA THR A 65 28.20 -0.66 -26.02
C THR A 65 27.77 -1.12 -24.62
N THR A 66 27.48 -0.15 -23.75
CA THR A 66 26.99 -0.40 -22.39
C THR A 66 25.59 0.19 -22.24
N LEU A 67 24.67 -0.61 -21.69
CA LEU A 67 23.35 -0.16 -21.29
C LEU A 67 23.33 -0.05 -19.76
N GLU A 68 22.76 1.01 -19.25
CA GLU A 68 22.58 1.24 -17.82
C GLU A 68 21.13 1.68 -17.57
N LEU A 69 20.62 1.43 -16.37
CA LEU A 69 19.40 2.10 -15.92
C LEU A 69 19.71 3.59 -15.81
N GLU A 70 18.84 4.43 -16.36
CA GLU A 70 18.95 5.88 -16.19
C GLU A 70 18.91 6.24 -14.69
N HIS A 71 19.45 7.40 -14.30
CA HIS A 71 19.27 7.89 -12.93
C HIS A 71 17.77 8.07 -12.67
N ASP A 72 17.25 7.50 -11.57
CA ASP A 72 15.80 7.32 -11.34
C ASP A 72 15.11 6.47 -12.43
N GLY A 73 15.80 5.44 -12.93
CA GLY A 73 15.39 4.64 -14.09
C GLY A 73 14.12 3.80 -13.91
N ILE A 74 13.49 3.79 -12.75
CA ILE A 74 12.12 3.28 -12.57
C ILE A 74 11.20 4.50 -12.56
N ASN A 75 10.26 4.53 -13.49
CA ASN A 75 9.28 5.59 -13.64
C ASN A 75 7.87 5.02 -13.60
N ILE A 76 6.90 5.89 -13.36
CA ILE A 76 5.50 5.55 -13.34
C ILE A 76 4.67 6.55 -14.14
N ASP A 77 3.82 6.01 -15.01
CA ASP A 77 2.80 6.77 -15.72
C ASP A 77 1.46 6.53 -15.02
N CYS A 78 1.01 7.54 -14.27
CA CYS A 78 -0.24 7.48 -13.53
C CYS A 78 -1.43 7.76 -14.44
N ARG A 79 -2.36 6.81 -14.46
CA ARG A 79 -3.59 6.86 -15.27
C ARG A 79 -4.81 7.30 -14.46
N SER A 80 -4.61 7.58 -13.18
CA SER A 80 -5.56 8.23 -12.29
C SER A 80 -4.84 9.35 -11.53
N ASP A 81 -5.60 10.37 -11.09
CA ASP A 81 -5.04 11.54 -10.37
C ASP A 81 -4.31 11.14 -9.07
N ASP A 82 -4.75 10.06 -8.44
CA ASP A 82 -4.20 9.49 -7.20
C ASP A 82 -3.19 8.34 -7.43
N CYS A 83 -2.88 8.03 -8.69
CA CYS A 83 -1.99 6.93 -9.09
C CYS A 83 -2.40 5.54 -8.57
N ARG A 84 -3.67 5.32 -8.18
CA ARG A 84 -4.21 3.98 -7.92
C ARG A 84 -4.28 3.11 -9.18
N LYS A 85 -4.23 3.73 -10.36
CA LYS A 85 -4.07 3.06 -11.65
C LYS A 85 -2.86 3.64 -12.37
N GLY A 86 -2.02 2.78 -12.94
CA GLY A 86 -0.83 3.26 -13.65
C GLY A 86 -0.02 2.17 -14.35
N ARG A 87 1.16 2.59 -14.82
CA ARG A 87 2.14 1.77 -15.53
C ARG A 87 3.50 1.88 -14.89
N ILE A 88 4.13 0.76 -14.59
CA ILE A 88 5.54 0.73 -14.19
C ILE A 88 6.41 0.63 -15.43
N ILE A 89 7.30 1.60 -15.59
CA ILE A 89 8.16 1.79 -16.75
C ILE A 89 9.61 1.79 -16.29
N ILE A 90 10.50 1.16 -17.05
CA ILE A 90 11.94 1.25 -16.86
C ILE A 90 12.56 2.07 -17.98
N ARG A 91 13.45 3.01 -17.64
CA ARG A 91 14.26 3.78 -18.59
C ARG A 91 15.65 3.18 -18.71
N VAL A 92 15.94 2.68 -19.91
CA VAL A 92 17.23 2.11 -20.26
C VAL A 92 18.01 3.10 -21.10
N LYS A 93 19.17 3.54 -20.60
CA LYS A 93 20.06 4.49 -21.27
C LYS A 93 21.24 3.76 -21.91
N ASN A 94 21.58 4.15 -23.13
CA ASN A 94 22.82 3.73 -23.77
C ASN A 94 23.94 4.70 -23.38
N THR A 95 24.88 4.26 -22.54
CA THR A 95 26.04 5.05 -22.08
C THR A 95 27.30 4.77 -22.89
N GLY A 96 27.23 3.84 -23.85
CA GLY A 96 28.33 3.58 -24.78
C GLY A 96 28.24 4.45 -26.04
N ARG A 97 29.37 4.52 -26.77
CA ARG A 97 29.54 5.41 -27.93
C ARG A 97 28.80 4.98 -29.19
N ASN A 98 28.36 3.73 -29.26
CA ASN A 98 27.76 3.13 -30.45
C ASN A 98 26.25 2.96 -30.27
N ILE A 99 25.49 3.05 -31.35
CA ILE A 99 24.05 2.78 -31.36
C ILE A 99 23.80 1.30 -31.01
N ALA A 100 22.89 1.04 -30.06
CA ALA A 100 22.42 -0.31 -29.73
C ALA A 100 21.19 -0.64 -30.60
N LYS A 101 21.31 -1.49 -31.64
CA LYS A 101 20.35 -1.59 -32.76
C LYS A 101 19.37 -2.78 -32.80
N GLY A 102 18.33 -2.85 -31.98
CA GLY A 102 17.47 -4.05 -31.88
C GLY A 102 17.64 -4.72 -30.52
N VAL A 103 17.76 -3.86 -29.53
CA VAL A 103 17.70 -4.17 -28.11
C VAL A 103 16.33 -4.76 -27.83
N TYR A 104 16.28 -5.87 -27.11
CA TYR A 104 15.05 -6.49 -26.65
C TYR A 104 15.14 -6.76 -25.16
N ALA A 105 13.99 -6.84 -24.49
CA ALA A 105 13.91 -7.13 -23.07
C ALA A 105 13.08 -8.37 -22.85
N LEU A 106 13.50 -9.19 -21.89
CA LEU A 106 12.81 -10.39 -21.45
C LEU A 106 12.42 -10.25 -19.99
N ILE A 107 11.28 -10.81 -19.60
CA ILE A 107 10.78 -10.86 -18.23
C ILE A 107 10.62 -12.31 -17.77
N SER A 108 10.98 -12.55 -16.52
CA SER A 108 10.55 -13.73 -15.77
C SER A 108 9.89 -13.30 -14.48
N ILE A 109 8.79 -13.95 -14.10
CA ILE A 109 8.05 -13.59 -12.89
C ILE A 109 8.02 -14.78 -11.94
N ARG A 110 8.33 -14.51 -10.68
CA ARG A 110 8.18 -15.45 -9.57
C ARG A 110 7.26 -14.83 -8.52
N ALA A 111 6.50 -15.67 -7.84
CA ALA A 111 5.66 -15.28 -6.71
C ALA A 111 6.20 -15.91 -5.43
N ARG A 112 5.99 -15.26 -4.29
CA ARG A 112 6.37 -15.76 -2.98
C ARG A 112 5.39 -15.21 -1.95
N GLU A 113 5.06 -16.01 -0.94
CA GLU A 113 4.36 -15.49 0.23
C GLU A 113 5.31 -14.68 1.11
N ILE A 114 4.86 -13.50 1.55
CA ILE A 114 5.62 -12.62 2.42
C ILE A 114 5.95 -13.37 3.72
N GLY A 115 7.26 -13.53 3.97
CA GLY A 115 7.81 -14.29 5.10
C GLY A 115 8.28 -15.72 4.77
N SER A 116 7.84 -16.34 3.67
CA SER A 116 8.25 -17.71 3.28
C SER A 116 9.44 -17.70 2.33
N PRO A 117 10.55 -18.43 2.52
CA PRO A 117 11.67 -18.42 1.58
C PRO A 117 11.35 -19.04 0.21
N GLU A 118 10.23 -19.74 0.07
CA GLU A 118 9.87 -20.46 -1.14
C GLU A 118 9.33 -19.54 -2.24
N GLU A 119 9.91 -19.67 -3.43
CA GLU A 119 9.49 -18.96 -4.63
C GLU A 119 8.76 -19.92 -5.59
N GLU A 120 7.57 -19.53 -6.01
CA GLU A 120 6.78 -20.24 -6.99
C GLU A 120 6.93 -19.62 -8.37
N ARG A 121 7.24 -20.46 -9.35
CA ARG A 121 7.27 -20.08 -10.76
C ARG A 121 5.91 -20.26 -11.43
N TYR A 122 5.11 -21.21 -10.95
CA TYR A 122 3.80 -21.49 -11.49
C TYR A 122 2.78 -20.50 -10.92
N LEU A 123 2.31 -19.56 -11.74
CA LEU A 123 1.47 -18.45 -11.27
C LEU A 123 -0.03 -18.78 -11.24
N GLY A 124 -0.42 -20.04 -11.46
CA GLY A 124 -1.82 -20.43 -11.65
C GLY A 124 -2.74 -20.06 -10.47
N ARG A 125 -2.24 -20.15 -9.22
CA ARG A 125 -3.04 -19.78 -8.04
C ARG A 125 -3.27 -18.27 -7.91
N PHE A 126 -2.45 -17.46 -8.57
CA PHE A 126 -2.47 -16.01 -8.50
C PHE A 126 -3.21 -15.35 -9.66
N LEU A 127 -3.81 -16.11 -10.56
CA LEU A 127 -4.50 -15.56 -11.73
C LEU A 127 -5.79 -14.85 -11.32
N VAL A 128 -6.03 -13.67 -11.91
CA VAL A 128 -7.29 -12.93 -11.76
C VAL A 128 -8.39 -13.57 -12.61
N ASP A 129 -9.64 -13.46 -12.16
CA ASP A 129 -10.81 -13.82 -12.97
C ASP A 129 -10.84 -13.07 -14.31
N LYS A 130 -11.34 -13.72 -15.36
CA LYS A 130 -11.33 -13.22 -16.74
C LYS A 130 -12.08 -11.89 -16.86
N ASP A 131 -13.13 -11.70 -16.06
CA ASP A 131 -13.99 -10.51 -16.10
C ASP A 131 -13.25 -9.22 -15.70
N LEU A 132 -12.27 -9.30 -14.80
CA LEU A 132 -11.46 -8.16 -14.37
C LEU A 132 -10.29 -7.83 -15.32
N CYS A 133 -10.04 -8.72 -16.29
CA CYS A 133 -8.86 -8.64 -17.15
C CYS A 133 -9.11 -8.51 -18.65
N GLY A 134 -10.37 -8.37 -19.06
CA GLY A 134 -10.73 -8.16 -20.46
C GLY A 134 -10.22 -9.28 -21.38
N ASN A 135 -9.88 -8.93 -22.62
CA ASN A 135 -9.50 -9.90 -23.65
C ASN A 135 -8.03 -10.37 -23.49
N LEU A 136 -7.81 -11.39 -22.64
CA LEU A 136 -6.53 -12.09 -22.47
C LEU A 136 -6.06 -12.78 -23.76
N VAL A 137 -4.74 -12.77 -24.03
CA VAL A 137 -4.18 -13.40 -25.24
C VAL A 137 -4.26 -14.92 -25.21
N THR A 138 -4.24 -15.58 -24.06
CA THR A 138 -4.35 -17.05 -23.98
C THR A 138 -4.70 -17.47 -22.55
N THR A 139 -5.87 -18.09 -22.34
CA THR A 139 -6.27 -18.63 -21.02
C THR A 139 -6.05 -20.14 -20.87
N ASN A 140 -5.30 -20.79 -21.79
CA ASN A 140 -5.12 -22.25 -21.78
C ASN A 140 -3.65 -22.73 -21.86
N GLU A 141 -2.67 -21.81 -21.89
CA GLU A 141 -1.24 -22.13 -22.03
C GLU A 141 -0.51 -21.69 -20.76
N ASP A 142 0.36 -22.55 -20.24
CA ASP A 142 1.18 -22.42 -19.02
C ASP A 142 1.24 -21.00 -18.40
N PRO A 143 0.78 -20.81 -17.13
CA PRO A 143 0.81 -19.52 -16.46
C PRO A 143 2.22 -19.08 -16.03
N ARG A 144 3.26 -19.87 -16.31
CA ARG A 144 4.65 -19.45 -16.15
C ARG A 144 5.00 -18.31 -17.09
N ILE A 145 5.72 -17.33 -16.55
CA ILE A 145 6.35 -16.24 -17.31
C ILE A 145 7.85 -16.43 -17.14
N GLU A 146 8.51 -17.06 -18.12
CA GLU A 146 9.93 -17.35 -18.13
C GLU A 146 10.55 -16.91 -19.46
N GLY A 147 11.23 -15.77 -19.45
CA GLY A 147 11.90 -15.24 -20.65
C GLY A 147 10.95 -14.69 -21.72
N GLU A 148 9.79 -14.17 -21.32
CA GLU A 148 8.79 -13.59 -22.23
C GLU A 148 9.22 -12.18 -22.66
N TYR A 149 8.89 -11.74 -23.88
CA TYR A 149 9.29 -10.43 -24.36
C TYR A 149 8.48 -9.29 -23.72
N LEU A 150 9.17 -8.22 -23.32
CA LEU A 150 8.55 -6.97 -22.88
C LEU A 150 8.47 -5.94 -24.01
N PRO A 151 7.38 -5.17 -24.10
CA PRO A 151 7.23 -4.09 -25.07
C PRO A 151 8.01 -2.83 -24.68
N TRP A 152 8.67 -2.24 -25.68
CA TRP A 152 9.21 -0.89 -25.63
C TRP A 152 8.15 0.13 -26.06
N LEU A 153 8.06 1.22 -25.32
CA LEU A 153 7.21 2.36 -25.66
C LEU A 153 7.92 3.22 -26.70
N SER A 154 7.35 3.31 -27.90
CA SER A 154 7.89 4.12 -29.00
C SER A 154 6.99 5.32 -29.27
N PRO A 155 7.53 6.55 -29.30
CA PRO A 155 6.74 7.76 -29.58
C PRO A 155 6.11 7.78 -30.99
N HIS A 156 6.60 6.98 -31.93
CA HIS A 156 6.15 6.99 -33.33
C HIS A 156 5.39 5.73 -33.77
N GLU A 157 5.62 4.58 -33.11
CA GLU A 157 5.07 3.28 -33.52
C GLU A 157 4.15 2.65 -32.46
N GLY A 158 3.90 3.35 -31.34
CA GLY A 158 3.06 2.86 -30.25
C GLY A 158 3.77 1.83 -29.37
N ILE A 159 4.16 0.67 -29.92
CA ILE A 159 4.76 -0.46 -29.20
C ILE A 159 5.73 -1.23 -30.12
N ALA A 160 6.94 -1.54 -29.64
CA ALA A 160 7.91 -2.38 -30.36
C ALA A 160 8.55 -3.44 -29.44
N THR A 161 8.85 -4.64 -29.94
CA THR A 161 9.58 -5.68 -29.18
C THR A 161 11.10 -5.55 -29.30
N LYS A 162 11.57 -4.83 -30.33
CA LYS A 162 12.98 -4.52 -30.59
C LYS A 162 13.14 -3.05 -30.93
N VAL A 163 14.11 -2.38 -30.34
CA VAL A 163 14.36 -0.95 -30.57
C VAL A 163 15.82 -0.63 -30.80
N SER A 164 16.07 0.48 -31.49
CA SER A 164 17.40 1.09 -31.52
C SER A 164 17.52 2.20 -30.47
N ILE A 165 18.61 2.19 -29.70
CA ILE A 165 18.93 3.17 -28.67
C ILE A 165 20.23 3.88 -29.07
N ASP A 166 20.13 5.14 -29.44
CA ASP A 166 21.28 5.97 -29.81
C ASP A 166 22.19 6.24 -28.60
N SER A 167 23.46 6.54 -28.85
CA SER A 167 24.41 6.92 -27.79
C SER A 167 23.85 8.08 -26.96
N GLU A 168 23.97 7.99 -25.64
CA GLU A 168 23.46 8.95 -24.65
C GLU A 168 21.93 9.14 -24.62
N HIS A 169 21.16 8.36 -25.38
CA HIS A 169 19.70 8.40 -25.36
C HIS A 169 19.12 7.26 -24.51
N SER A 170 17.89 7.46 -24.01
CA SER A 170 17.13 6.45 -23.30
C SER A 170 15.89 6.00 -24.07
N ARG A 171 15.44 4.77 -23.80
CA ARG A 171 14.16 4.23 -24.23
C ARG A 171 13.38 3.71 -23.04
N GLU A 172 12.06 3.80 -23.15
CA GLU A 172 11.12 3.40 -22.12
C GLU A 172 10.62 1.97 -22.38
N LEU A 173 10.70 1.14 -21.36
CA LEU A 173 10.26 -0.25 -21.35
C LEU A 173 9.05 -0.38 -20.42
N LEU A 174 7.92 -0.85 -20.91
CA LEU A 174 6.74 -1.10 -20.07
C LEU A 174 6.88 -2.46 -19.39
N VAL A 175 6.87 -2.48 -18.06
CA VAL A 175 6.98 -3.72 -17.28
C VAL A 175 5.60 -4.31 -17.00
N PHE A 176 4.69 -3.52 -16.42
CA PHE A 176 3.31 -3.93 -16.15
C PHE A 176 2.39 -2.72 -15.95
N GLU A 177 1.09 -2.97 -16.11
CA GLU A 177 0.02 -2.08 -15.67
C GLU A 177 -0.54 -2.56 -14.34
N TYR A 178 -0.97 -1.63 -13.49
CA TYR A 178 -1.63 -1.96 -12.22
C TYR A 178 -2.89 -1.13 -12.02
N GLU A 179 -3.82 -1.69 -11.27
CA GLU A 179 -5.07 -1.05 -10.89
C GLU A 179 -5.47 -1.50 -9.50
N ARG A 180 -5.63 -0.54 -8.57
CA ARG A 180 -6.20 -0.81 -7.26
C ARG A 180 -7.67 -1.19 -7.45
N VAL A 181 -8.00 -2.33 -6.91
CA VAL A 181 -9.37 -2.82 -6.71
C VAL A 181 -9.57 -2.98 -5.20
N PRO A 182 -10.78 -3.06 -4.64
CA PRO A 182 -10.95 -2.97 -3.19
C PRO A 182 -10.03 -3.87 -2.35
N ASP A 183 -9.88 -5.14 -2.71
CA ASP A 183 -9.14 -6.09 -1.85
C ASP A 183 -7.68 -6.31 -2.27
N GLY A 184 -7.15 -5.52 -3.21
CA GLY A 184 -5.76 -5.65 -3.66
C GLY A 184 -5.46 -4.88 -4.93
N TYR A 185 -4.50 -5.37 -5.71
CA TYR A 185 -4.20 -4.85 -7.04
C TYR A 185 -4.35 -5.93 -8.11
N VAL A 186 -4.84 -5.51 -9.28
CA VAL A 186 -4.73 -6.30 -10.51
C VAL A 186 -3.47 -5.85 -11.23
N ILE A 187 -2.53 -6.77 -11.44
CA ILE A 187 -1.28 -6.56 -12.17
C ILE A 187 -1.42 -7.19 -13.56
N ARG A 188 -1.32 -6.37 -14.61
CA ARG A 188 -1.45 -6.79 -16.01
C ARG A 188 -0.08 -6.74 -16.66
N VAL A 189 0.46 -7.91 -16.98
CA VAL A 189 1.75 -8.04 -17.66
C VAL A 189 1.48 -8.01 -19.17
N PRO A 190 2.09 -7.09 -19.93
CA PRO A 190 1.82 -6.96 -21.34
C PRO A 190 2.34 -8.18 -22.13
N SER A 191 1.77 -8.41 -23.32
CA SER A 191 2.29 -9.39 -24.27
C SER A 191 3.08 -8.73 -25.39
N GLU A 192 3.78 -9.52 -26.21
CA GLU A 192 4.37 -9.05 -27.48
C GLU A 192 3.36 -8.36 -28.40
N LYS A 193 2.09 -8.74 -28.31
CA LYS A 193 1.00 -8.20 -29.14
C LYS A 193 0.49 -6.84 -28.66
N GLY A 194 1.04 -6.32 -27.56
CA GLY A 194 0.79 -4.97 -27.07
C GLY A 194 0.09 -4.91 -25.70
N VAL A 195 -0.28 -3.68 -25.34
CA VAL A 195 -0.85 -3.32 -24.02
C VAL A 195 -2.29 -3.82 -23.86
N ASP A 196 -3.13 -3.69 -24.90
CA ASP A 196 -4.58 -3.98 -24.81
C ASP A 196 -4.92 -5.47 -24.69
N LYS A 197 -3.87 -6.30 -24.60
CA LYS A 197 -3.88 -7.75 -24.69
C LYS A 197 -2.82 -8.30 -23.73
N PRO A 198 -3.08 -8.29 -22.41
CA PRO A 198 -2.11 -8.77 -21.42
C PRO A 198 -1.80 -10.26 -21.64
N ARG A 199 -0.54 -10.63 -21.40
CA ARG A 199 -0.06 -12.03 -21.40
C ARG A 199 -0.57 -12.77 -20.19
N VAL A 200 -0.56 -12.11 -19.03
CA VAL A 200 -1.08 -12.64 -17.77
C VAL A 200 -1.64 -11.51 -16.91
N CYS A 201 -2.62 -11.87 -16.10
CA CYS A 201 -3.19 -11.02 -15.07
C CYS A 201 -3.02 -11.67 -13.71
N LEU A 202 -2.33 -10.97 -12.83
CA LEU A 202 -1.95 -11.44 -11.51
C LEU A 202 -2.67 -10.66 -10.43
N TRP A 203 -3.17 -11.37 -9.44
CA TRP A 203 -3.78 -10.80 -8.24
C TRP A 203 -2.70 -10.51 -7.22
N LEU A 204 -2.61 -9.26 -6.74
CA LEU A 204 -1.69 -8.88 -5.66
C LEU A 204 -2.51 -8.54 -4.42
N ASP A 205 -2.46 -9.42 -3.42
CA ASP A 205 -2.99 -9.20 -2.07
C ASP A 205 -1.87 -8.75 -1.11
N PHE A 206 -2.21 -8.66 0.18
CA PHE A 206 -1.29 -8.26 1.24
C PHE A 206 -0.28 -9.36 1.63
N ASP A 207 -0.46 -10.61 1.19
CA ASP A 207 0.42 -11.74 1.50
C ASP A 207 1.35 -12.10 0.35
N THR A 208 1.08 -11.58 -0.85
CA THR A 208 1.80 -11.92 -2.06
C THR A 208 2.93 -10.92 -2.36
N LYS A 209 4.09 -11.46 -2.71
CA LYS A 209 5.22 -10.72 -3.27
C LYS A 209 5.57 -11.27 -4.64
N TYR A 210 5.63 -10.40 -5.64
CA TYR A 210 6.13 -10.75 -6.96
C TYR A 210 7.56 -10.27 -7.17
N ILE A 211 8.35 -11.09 -7.85
CA ILE A 211 9.72 -10.81 -8.25
C ILE A 211 9.75 -10.80 -9.77
N PHE A 212 9.86 -9.60 -10.33
CA PHE A 212 9.94 -9.33 -11.76
C PHE A 212 11.42 -9.24 -12.13
N HIS A 213 11.96 -10.31 -12.71
CA HIS A 213 13.33 -10.35 -13.18
C HIS A 213 13.39 -9.96 -14.65
N ILE A 214 14.09 -8.87 -14.95
CA ILE A 214 14.09 -8.23 -16.27
C ILE A 214 15.51 -8.25 -16.81
N LYS A 215 15.67 -8.78 -18.02
CA LYS A 215 16.94 -8.83 -18.73
C LYS A 215 16.85 -8.11 -20.07
N VAL A 216 17.75 -7.16 -20.31
CA VAL A 216 17.82 -6.42 -21.56
C VAL A 216 19.05 -6.89 -22.34
N TYR A 217 18.79 -7.43 -23.53
CA TYR A 217 19.77 -8.05 -24.40
C TYR A 217 20.04 -7.25 -25.66
N TRP A 218 21.26 -7.40 -26.17
CA TRP A 218 21.70 -6.87 -27.45
C TRP A 218 22.86 -7.71 -28.00
N LYS A 219 23.00 -7.77 -29.34
CA LYS A 219 24.01 -8.60 -30.02
C LYS A 219 25.47 -8.19 -29.71
N ASN A 220 25.71 -6.92 -29.35
CA ASN A 220 27.04 -6.36 -29.07
C ASN A 220 27.14 -5.66 -27.68
N VAL A 221 26.32 -6.07 -26.70
CA VAL A 221 26.43 -5.56 -25.32
C VAL A 221 27.37 -6.48 -24.54
N ARG A 222 28.32 -5.91 -23.79
CA ARG A 222 29.33 -6.71 -23.05
C ARG A 222 28.71 -7.66 -22.02
N GLN A 223 27.66 -7.19 -21.35
CA GLN A 223 26.89 -7.92 -20.35
C GLN A 223 25.43 -7.44 -20.41
N PRO A 224 24.44 -8.34 -20.45
CA PRO A 224 23.04 -7.93 -20.44
C PRO A 224 22.76 -7.06 -19.21
N LEU A 225 21.91 -6.05 -19.37
CA LEU A 225 21.43 -5.28 -18.22
C LEU A 225 20.39 -6.15 -17.50
N GLU A 226 20.65 -6.47 -16.25
CA GLU A 226 19.76 -7.27 -15.40
C GLU A 226 19.27 -6.42 -14.24
N THR A 227 17.98 -6.50 -13.96
CA THR A 227 17.34 -5.81 -12.84
C THR A 227 16.18 -6.63 -12.29
N GLU A 228 15.92 -6.50 -10.99
CA GLU A 228 14.79 -7.13 -10.33
C GLU A 228 13.90 -6.07 -9.70
N LEU A 229 12.58 -6.21 -9.89
CA LEU A 229 11.59 -5.45 -9.15
C LEU A 229 10.83 -6.38 -8.20
N TYR A 230 10.68 -5.94 -6.95
CA TYR A 230 10.00 -6.63 -5.88
C TYR A 230 8.70 -5.91 -5.58
N ILE A 231 7.59 -6.46 -6.09
CA ILE A 231 6.27 -5.84 -6.05
C ILE A 231 5.47 -6.42 -4.89
N THR A 232 5.03 -5.55 -3.98
CA THR A 232 4.10 -5.85 -2.89
C THR A 232 3.00 -4.79 -2.87
N MET A 233 1.87 -5.10 -2.24
CA MET A 233 0.77 -4.14 -2.12
C MET A 233 1.20 -2.85 -1.42
N ASP A 234 1.93 -2.94 -0.30
CA ASP A 234 2.39 -1.77 0.45
C ASP A 234 3.29 -0.84 -0.39
N LYS A 235 4.08 -1.38 -1.32
CA LYS A 235 4.92 -0.55 -2.20
C LYS A 235 4.11 0.20 -3.24
N LEU A 236 3.05 -0.40 -3.79
CA LEU A 236 2.14 0.31 -4.70
C LEU A 236 1.28 1.33 -3.95
N ASP A 237 0.81 1.00 -2.74
CA ASP A 237 0.11 1.94 -1.87
C ASP A 237 1.00 3.13 -1.48
N ALA A 238 2.28 2.91 -1.18
CA ALA A 238 3.24 3.99 -0.92
C ALA A 238 3.38 4.94 -2.14
N ILE A 239 3.35 4.41 -3.37
CA ILE A 239 3.36 5.23 -4.58
C ILE A 239 2.09 6.08 -4.67
N ALA A 240 0.91 5.50 -4.46
CA ALA A 240 -0.35 6.25 -4.47
C ALA A 240 -0.36 7.33 -3.37
N SER A 241 0.04 6.99 -2.14
CA SER A 241 0.13 7.92 -1.00
C SER A 241 1.11 9.06 -1.26
N SER A 242 2.27 8.79 -1.85
CA SER A 242 3.25 9.83 -2.20
C SER A 242 2.71 10.82 -3.24
N LYS A 243 1.83 10.37 -4.14
CA LYS A 243 1.19 11.21 -5.16
C LYS A 243 0.04 12.04 -4.61
N ALA A 244 -0.79 11.45 -3.76
CA ALA A 244 -1.79 12.18 -2.99
C ALA A 244 -1.13 13.29 -2.14
N MET A 245 -0.02 12.97 -1.48
CA MET A 245 0.78 13.92 -0.71
C MET A 245 1.37 15.02 -1.62
N GLN A 246 1.92 14.67 -2.78
CA GLN A 246 2.41 15.68 -3.74
C GLN A 246 1.28 16.62 -4.19
N ALA A 247 0.08 16.12 -4.42
CA ALA A 247 -1.09 16.94 -4.76
C ALA A 247 -1.52 17.85 -3.60
N MET A 248 -1.45 17.36 -2.37
CA MET A 248 -1.72 18.15 -1.16
C MET A 248 -0.71 19.29 -0.99
N LEU A 249 0.59 19.01 -1.07
CA LEU A 249 1.64 20.02 -0.91
C LEU A 249 1.53 21.13 -1.97
N ARG A 250 1.20 20.77 -3.22
CA ARG A 250 0.93 21.75 -4.30
C ARG A 250 -0.21 22.72 -3.99
N ARG A 251 -1.20 22.31 -3.18
CA ARG A 251 -2.34 23.16 -2.81
C ARG A 251 -2.05 24.07 -1.62
N ILE A 252 -1.13 23.67 -0.74
CA ILE A 252 -0.90 24.34 0.54
C ILE A 252 0.30 25.29 0.47
N TYR A 253 1.35 24.96 -0.27
CA TYR A 253 2.63 25.69 -0.22
C TYR A 253 3.12 26.19 -1.58
N PHE A 254 3.70 27.41 -1.58
CA PHE A 254 4.26 28.07 -2.75
C PHE A 254 5.75 27.70 -2.92
N PHE A 255 6.06 27.02 -4.04
CA PHE A 255 7.35 26.89 -4.74
C PHE A 255 8.53 26.04 -4.16
N ASP A 256 8.85 26.00 -2.87
CA ASP A 256 10.06 25.26 -2.38
C ASP A 256 9.87 23.75 -2.14
N GLU A 257 8.63 23.24 -2.08
CA GLU A 257 8.36 21.83 -1.76
C GLU A 257 8.25 20.90 -2.97
N LYS A 258 8.36 21.43 -4.20
CA LYS A 258 8.28 20.60 -5.41
C LYS A 258 9.48 19.66 -5.53
N GLU A 259 10.66 20.10 -5.08
CA GLU A 259 11.88 19.29 -5.07
C GLU A 259 11.81 18.20 -4.00
N ILE A 260 11.32 18.53 -2.79
CA ILE A 260 11.09 17.57 -1.71
C ILE A 260 10.09 16.49 -2.15
N ALA A 261 8.96 16.89 -2.72
CA ALA A 261 7.96 15.94 -3.20
C ALA A 261 8.52 15.01 -4.30
N ARG A 262 9.40 15.53 -5.17
CA ARG A 262 10.10 14.73 -6.18
C ARG A 262 11.09 13.76 -5.54
N GLU A 263 11.86 14.20 -4.55
CA GLU A 263 12.85 13.35 -3.88
C GLU A 263 12.19 12.24 -3.06
N VAL A 264 11.16 12.56 -2.30
CA VAL A 264 10.31 11.59 -1.60
C VAL A 264 9.76 10.56 -2.58
N PHE A 265 9.21 11.03 -3.71
CA PHE A 265 8.68 10.15 -4.75
C PHE A 265 9.75 9.20 -5.34
N ASN A 266 10.94 9.73 -5.62
CA ASN A 266 12.05 8.94 -6.15
C ASN A 266 12.53 7.87 -5.14
N ILE A 267 12.52 8.17 -3.84
CA ILE A 267 12.85 7.20 -2.79
C ILE A 267 11.79 6.10 -2.72
N VAL A 268 10.51 6.46 -2.78
CA VAL A 268 9.40 5.48 -2.83
C VAL A 268 9.52 4.57 -4.05
N LEU A 269 9.86 5.11 -5.23
CA LEU A 269 10.08 4.28 -6.43
C LEU A 269 11.31 3.36 -6.30
N LYS A 270 12.38 3.80 -5.62
CA LYS A 270 13.56 2.97 -5.36
C LYS A 270 13.25 1.76 -4.49
N GLU A 271 12.21 1.82 -3.64
CA GLU A 271 11.77 0.65 -2.88
C GLU A 271 11.31 -0.50 -3.78
N LEU A 272 10.86 -0.25 -5.01
CA LEU A 272 10.53 -1.33 -5.96
C LEU A 272 11.76 -2.19 -6.31
N GLY A 273 12.97 -1.62 -6.33
CA GLY A 273 14.21 -2.37 -6.55
C GLY A 273 14.80 -2.99 -5.27
N ASN A 274 14.19 -2.76 -4.11
CA ASN A 274 14.75 -3.13 -2.81
C ASN A 274 14.06 -4.38 -2.22
N ASN A 275 14.81 -5.48 -2.12
CA ASN A 275 14.35 -6.70 -1.44
C ASN A 275 14.47 -6.52 0.07
N GLY A 276 13.36 -6.45 0.82
CA GLY A 276 13.42 -6.19 2.26
C GLY A 276 13.65 -4.72 2.61
N GLY A 277 13.17 -3.80 1.76
CA GLY A 277 13.16 -2.36 2.04
C GLY A 277 12.32 -1.97 3.27
N ILE A 278 12.27 -0.67 3.59
CA ILE A 278 11.56 -0.16 4.77
C ILE A 278 10.08 -0.53 4.72
N THR A 279 9.45 -0.39 3.55
CA THR A 279 8.02 -0.71 3.38
C THR A 279 7.73 -2.19 3.64
N GLU A 280 8.58 -3.08 3.13
CA GLU A 280 8.42 -4.53 3.33
C GLU A 280 8.71 -4.95 4.78
N ARG A 281 9.72 -4.35 5.42
CA ARG A 281 10.00 -4.59 6.84
C ARG A 281 8.86 -4.09 7.74
N ALA A 282 8.27 -2.93 7.44
CA ALA A 282 7.08 -2.44 8.15
C ALA A 282 5.90 -3.41 8.00
N ALA A 283 5.61 -3.86 6.78
CA ALA A 283 4.56 -4.84 6.52
C ALA A 283 4.79 -6.16 7.27
N ASN A 284 6.04 -6.65 7.31
CA ASN A 284 6.40 -7.84 8.07
C ASN A 284 6.17 -7.67 9.58
N LEU A 285 6.42 -6.48 10.15
CA LEU A 285 6.14 -6.22 11.56
C LEU A 285 4.63 -6.25 11.85
N ARG A 286 3.81 -5.60 11.01
CA ARG A 286 2.34 -5.63 11.13
C ARG A 286 1.83 -7.07 11.08
N LYS A 287 2.30 -7.87 10.13
CA LYS A 287 1.95 -9.29 9.99
C LYS A 287 2.28 -10.11 11.24
N LYS A 288 3.45 -9.89 11.84
CA LYS A 288 3.82 -10.55 13.10
C LYS A 288 2.90 -10.19 14.27
N ILE A 289 2.30 -8.99 14.26
CA ILE A 289 1.41 -8.51 15.31
C ILE A 289 0.02 -9.15 15.20
N PHE A 290 -0.61 -9.16 14.02
CA PHE A 290 -1.98 -9.68 13.90
C PHE A 290 -2.06 -11.18 13.57
N ASN A 291 -1.03 -11.83 13.00
CA ASN A 291 -1.07 -13.27 12.74
C ASN A 291 -1.36 -14.13 13.99
N PRO A 292 -0.74 -13.88 15.16
CA PRO A 292 -1.09 -14.56 16.40
C PRO A 292 -2.59 -14.42 16.73
N LEU A 293 -3.14 -13.22 16.53
CA LEU A 293 -4.54 -12.91 16.77
C LEU A 293 -5.49 -13.64 15.80
N LEU A 294 -5.10 -13.82 14.53
CA LEU A 294 -5.84 -14.66 13.57
C LEU A 294 -5.81 -16.15 13.92
N SER A 295 -4.74 -16.61 14.57
CA SER A 295 -4.56 -18.02 14.96
C SER A 295 -5.19 -18.38 16.31
N ASN A 296 -5.95 -17.46 16.93
CA ASN A 296 -6.45 -17.58 18.31
C ASN A 296 -5.33 -17.85 19.34
N THR A 297 -4.10 -17.44 19.04
CA THR A 297 -2.98 -17.53 19.97
C THR A 297 -2.85 -16.19 20.68
N PRO A 298 -3.15 -16.10 21.99
CA PRO A 298 -3.09 -14.83 22.70
C PRO A 298 -1.63 -14.34 22.77
N ILE A 299 -1.37 -13.19 22.15
CA ILE A 299 -0.12 -12.45 22.31
C ILE A 299 -0.14 -11.72 23.64
N SER A 300 0.97 -11.71 24.38
CA SER A 300 1.07 -10.87 25.58
C SER A 300 1.40 -9.42 25.21
N MET A 301 1.11 -8.45 26.08
CA MET A 301 1.51 -7.05 25.86
C MET A 301 3.04 -6.90 25.74
N GLU A 302 3.80 -7.71 26.49
CA GLU A 302 5.26 -7.73 26.42
C GLU A 302 5.75 -8.22 25.05
N GLU A 303 5.18 -9.30 24.54
CA GLU A 303 5.50 -9.83 23.21
C GLU A 303 5.11 -8.85 22.10
N TYR A 304 3.92 -8.21 22.21
CA TYR A 304 3.51 -7.14 21.31
C TYR A 304 4.54 -6.01 21.29
N LEU A 305 4.94 -5.49 22.46
CA LEU A 305 5.92 -4.41 22.56
C LEU A 305 7.29 -4.83 21.99
N GLY A 306 7.68 -6.09 22.21
CA GLY A 306 8.88 -6.68 21.61
C GLY A 306 8.87 -6.59 20.09
N ILE A 307 7.76 -6.95 19.44
CA ILE A 307 7.60 -6.84 17.98
C ILE A 307 7.50 -5.37 17.54
N ALA A 308 6.66 -4.58 18.20
CA ALA A 308 6.37 -3.20 17.85
C ALA A 308 7.58 -2.26 18.01
N SER A 309 8.55 -2.60 18.87
CA SER A 309 9.85 -1.90 18.95
C SER A 309 10.62 -1.89 17.61
N GLY A 310 10.30 -2.81 16.69
CA GLY A 310 10.81 -2.79 15.32
C GLY A 310 10.46 -1.49 14.57
N PHE A 311 9.32 -0.85 14.87
CA PHE A 311 8.96 0.42 14.26
C PHE A 311 9.85 1.57 14.73
N GLU A 312 10.37 1.53 15.96
CA GLU A 312 11.39 2.47 16.43
C GLU A 312 12.69 2.34 15.63
N THR A 313 13.09 1.11 15.30
CA THR A 313 14.26 0.85 14.46
C THR A 313 14.07 1.44 13.06
N LEU A 314 12.93 1.18 12.42
CA LEU A 314 12.60 1.72 11.10
C LEU A 314 12.50 3.25 11.10
N TRP A 315 11.90 3.84 12.16
CA TRP A 315 11.84 5.29 12.32
C TRP A 315 13.24 5.90 12.45
N ASN A 316 14.12 5.28 13.23
CA ASN A 316 15.50 5.76 13.38
C ASN A 316 16.29 5.66 12.07
N GLU A 317 16.08 4.62 11.26
CA GLU A 317 16.68 4.51 9.92
C GLU A 317 16.21 5.65 9.00
N LEU A 318 14.89 5.91 8.95
CA LEU A 318 14.34 7.05 8.21
C LEU A 318 14.91 8.39 8.71
N ARG A 319 15.01 8.55 10.03
CA ARG A 319 15.59 9.74 10.67
C ARG A 319 17.09 9.88 10.39
N ASN A 320 17.82 8.82 10.08
CA ASN A 320 19.23 8.91 9.74
C ASN A 320 19.46 9.33 8.27
N LEU A 321 18.46 9.16 7.40
CA LEU A 321 18.44 9.76 6.05
C LEU A 321 18.39 11.31 6.10
N ARG A 322 18.06 11.88 7.26
CA ARG A 322 17.94 13.32 7.56
C ARG A 322 19.20 14.14 7.30
N ASN A 323 20.38 13.52 7.18
CA ASN A 323 21.63 14.25 6.96
C ASN A 323 21.70 14.99 5.61
N GLN A 324 20.72 14.83 4.72
CA GLN A 324 20.58 15.63 3.49
C GLN A 324 19.34 16.55 3.50
N PHE A 325 18.18 16.13 4.05
CA PHE A 325 16.96 16.97 4.14
C PHE A 325 16.11 16.63 5.38
N GLY A 326 16.00 17.58 6.32
CA GLY A 326 15.37 17.42 7.63
C GLY A 326 13.95 16.85 7.65
N TRP A 327 13.14 17.23 6.66
CA TRP A 327 11.69 16.96 6.58
C TRP A 327 11.34 15.66 5.85
N LEU A 328 12.28 15.09 5.11
CA LEU A 328 12.06 13.93 4.24
C LEU A 328 11.67 12.67 5.04
N ALA A 329 12.24 12.50 6.23
CA ALA A 329 11.90 11.40 7.14
C ALA A 329 10.44 11.44 7.61
N VAL A 330 9.88 12.64 7.82
CA VAL A 330 8.48 12.83 8.24
C VAL A 330 7.55 12.34 7.12
N TYR A 331 7.79 12.81 5.89
CA TYR A 331 7.00 12.43 4.73
C TYR A 331 7.08 10.94 4.43
N LEU A 332 8.29 10.36 4.40
CA LEU A 332 8.49 8.92 4.20
C LEU A 332 7.90 8.09 5.34
N GLY A 333 8.03 8.56 6.58
CA GLY A 333 7.44 7.91 7.75
C GLY A 333 5.92 7.79 7.63
N SER A 334 5.24 8.84 7.19
CA SER A 334 3.80 8.81 6.93
C SER A 334 3.44 7.96 5.71
N ILE A 335 4.16 8.09 4.59
CA ILE A 335 3.89 7.30 3.36
C ILE A 335 4.04 5.80 3.60
N PHE A 336 5.04 5.38 4.37
CA PHE A 336 5.26 3.98 4.73
C PHE A 336 4.41 3.55 5.95
N GLY A 337 3.71 4.49 6.58
CA GLY A 337 2.95 4.31 7.81
C GLY A 337 3.79 4.01 9.06
N VAL A 338 5.13 4.08 8.98
CA VAL A 338 6.03 3.82 10.11
C VAL A 338 5.83 4.82 11.25
N SER A 339 5.54 6.09 10.92
CA SER A 339 5.32 7.14 11.92
C SER A 339 4.10 6.87 12.79
N TYR A 340 3.00 6.40 12.19
CA TYR A 340 1.76 6.07 12.90
C TYR A 340 1.96 4.89 13.86
N GLU A 341 2.61 3.82 13.39
CA GLU A 341 2.89 2.64 14.22
C GLU A 341 3.85 2.94 15.37
N TYR A 342 4.86 3.76 15.10
CA TYR A 342 5.80 4.20 16.13
C TYR A 342 5.11 5.04 17.21
N ALA A 343 4.16 5.90 16.85
CA ALA A 343 3.36 6.65 17.83
C ALA A 343 2.57 5.72 18.77
N VAL A 344 1.89 4.72 18.20
CA VAL A 344 1.12 3.72 18.97
C VAL A 344 2.05 2.92 19.89
N TYR A 345 3.22 2.51 19.40
CA TYR A 345 4.22 1.84 20.23
C TYR A 345 4.67 2.69 21.42
N LEU A 346 5.01 3.98 21.20
CA LEU A 346 5.45 4.85 22.30
C LEU A 346 4.36 5.04 23.37
N ALA A 347 3.08 5.16 22.95
CA ALA A 347 1.96 5.27 23.87
C ALA A 347 1.83 4.01 24.75
N LEU A 348 1.86 2.82 24.13
CA LEU A 348 1.75 1.55 24.84
C LEU A 348 2.95 1.27 25.75
N ALA A 349 4.15 1.70 25.33
CA ALA A 349 5.35 1.66 26.14
C ALA A 349 5.36 2.73 27.26
N LYS A 350 4.31 3.55 27.37
CA LYS A 350 4.17 4.65 28.34
C LYS A 350 5.30 5.67 28.26
N ARG A 351 5.89 5.85 27.07
CA ARG A 351 6.95 6.82 26.77
C ARG A 351 6.34 8.16 26.35
N TRP A 352 5.53 8.74 27.23
CA TRP A 352 4.71 9.92 26.93
C TRP A 352 5.53 11.14 26.50
N ASN A 353 6.66 11.41 27.15
CA ASN A 353 7.54 12.52 26.77
C ASN A 353 8.12 12.34 25.35
N ASP A 354 8.50 11.11 25.01
CA ASP A 354 9.03 10.79 23.68
C ASP A 354 7.93 10.88 22.63
N LEU A 355 6.71 10.46 22.95
CA LEU A 355 5.55 10.56 22.07
C LEU A 355 5.13 12.01 21.85
N ALA A 356 5.07 12.82 22.90
CA ALA A 356 4.79 14.26 22.80
C ALA A 356 5.84 14.94 21.91
N TYR A 357 7.12 14.72 22.19
CA TYR A 357 8.22 15.25 21.37
C TYR A 357 8.16 14.74 19.93
N PHE A 358 7.84 13.46 19.72
CA PHE A 358 7.69 12.88 18.40
C PHE A 358 6.56 13.58 17.64
N ILE A 359 5.38 13.73 18.22
CA ILE A 359 4.24 14.33 17.53
C ILE A 359 4.48 15.82 17.27
N GLU A 360 5.00 16.58 18.26
CA GLU A 360 5.33 18.00 18.12
C GLU A 360 6.28 18.27 16.93
N ASN A 361 7.25 17.39 16.72
CA ASN A 361 8.21 17.53 15.62
C ASN A 361 7.74 16.95 14.27
N ASN A 362 6.55 16.35 14.22
CA ASN A 362 5.99 15.73 13.01
C ASN A 362 4.61 16.34 12.70
N SER A 363 4.62 17.55 12.11
CA SER A 363 3.40 18.35 11.81
C SER A 363 2.30 17.61 11.01
N LEU A 364 2.67 16.60 10.22
CA LEU A 364 1.72 15.74 9.48
C LEU A 364 0.84 14.90 10.41
N LEU A 365 1.30 14.59 11.62
CA LEU A 365 0.52 13.85 12.61
C LEU A 365 -0.57 14.73 13.24
N PHE A 366 -0.43 16.07 13.23
CA PHE A 366 -1.47 16.97 13.72
C PHE A 366 -2.64 17.10 12.75
N SER A 367 -2.35 17.21 11.45
CA SER A 367 -3.35 17.56 10.43
C SER A 367 -4.10 16.37 9.82
N CYS A 368 -3.67 15.13 10.08
CA CYS A 368 -4.16 13.88 9.48
C CYS A 368 -4.57 13.98 8.01
N GLY A 369 -3.65 13.61 7.11
CA GLY A 369 -3.91 13.59 5.67
C GLY A 369 -4.57 12.31 5.15
N ASP A 370 -4.72 11.27 5.97
CA ASP A 370 -5.23 9.95 5.56
C ASP A 370 -5.98 9.21 6.68
N ASP A 371 -6.70 8.16 6.27
CA ASP A 371 -7.52 7.30 7.11
C ASP A 371 -6.71 6.56 8.18
N VAL A 372 -5.44 6.23 7.90
CA VAL A 372 -4.53 5.58 8.85
C VAL A 372 -4.20 6.51 10.03
N CYS A 373 -3.92 7.78 9.75
CA CYS A 373 -3.72 8.78 10.80
C CYS A 373 -4.95 8.93 11.69
N VAL A 374 -6.15 8.91 11.10
CA VAL A 374 -7.42 8.97 11.85
C VAL A 374 -7.57 7.75 12.76
N MET A 375 -7.35 6.55 12.24
CA MET A 375 -7.38 5.31 13.05
C MET A 375 -6.38 5.38 14.20
N MET A 376 -5.15 5.83 13.93
CA MET A 376 -4.10 6.00 14.94
C MET A 376 -4.54 6.99 16.02
N LYS A 377 -5.06 8.17 15.67
CA LYS A 377 -5.51 9.17 16.66
C LYS A 377 -6.68 8.68 17.51
N LEU A 378 -7.67 8.02 16.91
CA LEU A 378 -8.79 7.46 17.64
C LEU A 378 -8.31 6.35 18.59
N LEU A 379 -7.43 5.47 18.13
CA LEU A 379 -6.83 4.43 18.96
C LEU A 379 -6.02 5.03 20.13
N LEU A 380 -5.18 6.04 19.86
CA LEU A 380 -4.43 6.74 20.91
C LEU A 380 -5.37 7.36 21.95
N ASN A 381 -6.48 7.99 21.55
CA ASN A 381 -7.49 8.50 22.48
C ASN A 381 -8.07 7.42 23.38
N LEU A 382 -8.31 6.22 22.85
CA LEU A 382 -8.87 5.10 23.60
C LEU A 382 -7.88 4.51 24.60
N ILE A 383 -6.59 4.41 24.26
CA ILE A 383 -5.58 3.77 25.10
C ILE A 383 -4.84 4.75 26.04
N THR A 384 -5.01 6.05 25.84
CA THR A 384 -4.36 7.08 26.68
C THR A 384 -5.17 7.30 27.96
N ASP A 385 -4.45 7.43 29.08
CA ASP A 385 -5.04 7.73 30.38
C ASP A 385 -5.69 9.13 30.38
N GLU A 386 -6.81 9.27 31.09
CA GLU A 386 -7.59 10.52 31.15
C GLU A 386 -6.73 11.73 31.56
N LYS A 387 -5.91 11.57 32.61
CA LYS A 387 -5.01 12.63 33.11
C LYS A 387 -4.06 13.17 32.05
N ILE A 388 -3.54 12.29 31.20
CA ILE A 388 -2.60 12.64 30.13
C ILE A 388 -3.35 13.37 29.03
N ARG A 389 -4.52 12.84 28.63
CA ARG A 389 -5.36 13.45 27.60
C ARG A 389 -5.83 14.86 27.96
N GLU A 390 -6.07 15.15 29.24
CA GLU A 390 -6.49 16.48 29.70
C GLU A 390 -5.38 17.54 29.60
N GLU A 391 -4.11 17.16 29.49
CA GLU A 391 -3.05 18.15 29.26
C GLU A 391 -3.24 18.81 27.88
N VAL A 392 -2.94 20.12 27.82
CA VAL A 392 -3.22 20.95 26.63
C VAL A 392 -2.53 20.42 25.37
N ILE A 393 -1.31 19.91 25.52
CA ILE A 393 -0.54 19.34 24.41
C ILE A 393 -1.29 18.14 23.81
N TRP A 394 -1.75 17.23 24.66
CA TRP A 394 -2.47 16.03 24.23
C TRP A 394 -3.85 16.32 23.64
N ARG A 395 -4.59 17.30 24.17
CA ARG A 395 -5.88 17.72 23.58
C ARG A 395 -5.74 18.17 22.12
N ASN A 396 -4.68 18.90 21.79
CA ASN A 396 -4.43 19.35 20.43
C ASN A 396 -3.97 18.20 19.52
N ILE A 397 -3.14 17.30 20.05
CA ILE A 397 -2.63 16.11 19.34
C ILE A 397 -3.79 15.17 18.96
N LEU A 398 -4.65 14.91 19.93
CA LEU A 398 -5.74 13.95 19.88
C LEU A 398 -7.04 14.54 19.31
N ASP A 399 -6.99 15.78 18.82
CA ASP A 399 -8.15 16.42 18.19
C ASP A 399 -8.61 15.64 16.95
N VAL A 400 -9.87 15.22 17.02
CA VAL A 400 -10.60 14.44 16.03
C VAL A 400 -11.68 15.27 15.32
N SER A 401 -11.74 16.58 15.56
CA SER A 401 -12.71 17.50 14.94
C SER A 401 -12.66 17.49 13.40
N LYS A 402 -11.56 17.04 12.81
CA LYS A 402 -11.32 16.98 11.36
C LYS A 402 -11.40 15.58 10.76
N ILE A 403 -11.98 14.60 11.46
CA ILE A 403 -12.17 13.24 10.92
C ILE A 403 -12.90 13.30 9.57
N TYR A 404 -13.98 14.08 9.49
CA TYR A 404 -14.77 14.20 8.25
C TYR A 404 -13.93 14.66 7.06
N ASP A 405 -13.04 15.64 7.26
CA ASP A 405 -12.19 16.16 6.17
C ASP A 405 -11.31 15.09 5.53
N THR A 406 -10.92 14.10 6.33
CA THR A 406 -10.13 12.96 5.87
C THR A 406 -11.03 11.92 5.21
N LEU A 407 -12.13 11.55 5.87
CA LEU A 407 -12.99 10.44 5.43
C LEU A 407 -13.82 10.77 4.19
N LYS A 408 -14.19 12.04 3.97
CA LYS A 408 -15.02 12.46 2.84
C LYS A 408 -14.45 12.09 1.47
N TYR A 409 -13.15 11.82 1.36
CA TYR A 409 -12.53 11.37 0.11
C TYR A 409 -12.78 9.89 -0.19
N TYR A 410 -13.09 9.09 0.82
CA TYR A 410 -13.28 7.63 0.73
C TYR A 410 -14.75 7.23 0.67
N VAL A 411 -15.64 8.21 0.82
CA VAL A 411 -17.09 8.01 0.91
C VAL A 411 -17.75 8.58 -0.35
N PRO A 412 -18.64 7.81 -1.02
CA PRO A 412 -19.42 8.29 -2.16
C PRO A 412 -20.13 9.61 -1.87
N ASP A 413 -20.24 10.46 -2.89
CA ASP A 413 -20.81 11.81 -2.76
C ASP A 413 -22.17 11.82 -2.06
N HIS A 414 -23.07 10.89 -2.40
CA HIS A 414 -24.40 10.80 -1.81
C HIS A 414 -24.42 10.42 -0.31
N LEU A 415 -23.32 9.90 0.26
CA LEU A 415 -23.21 9.55 1.68
C LEU A 415 -22.54 10.65 2.52
N LYS A 416 -21.86 11.61 1.87
CA LYS A 416 -21.07 12.65 2.56
C LYS A 416 -21.92 13.49 3.52
N PRO A 417 -23.14 13.94 3.17
CA PRO A 417 -23.98 14.70 4.09
C PRO A 417 -24.32 13.95 5.38
N ALA A 418 -24.66 12.66 5.28
CA ALA A 418 -24.97 11.84 6.44
C ALA A 418 -23.73 11.64 7.33
N LEU A 419 -22.57 11.36 6.72
CA LEU A 419 -21.30 11.26 7.45
C LEU A 419 -20.95 12.58 8.18
N ALA A 420 -21.15 13.73 7.54
CA ALA A 420 -20.87 15.03 8.15
C ALA A 420 -21.74 15.30 9.38
N LEU A 421 -23.02 14.93 9.32
CA LEU A 421 -23.95 15.05 10.45
C LEU A 421 -23.57 14.12 11.60
N LEU A 422 -23.25 12.85 11.31
CA LEU A 422 -22.82 11.90 12.36
C LEU A 422 -21.53 12.31 13.07
N LEU A 423 -20.60 12.94 12.34
CA LEU A 423 -19.34 13.42 12.87
C LEU A 423 -19.40 14.86 13.40
N ASN A 424 -20.58 15.49 13.45
CA ASN A 424 -20.79 16.88 13.89
C ASN A 424 -19.90 17.91 13.15
N TYR A 425 -19.59 17.68 11.87
CA TYR A 425 -18.69 18.55 11.08
C TYR A 425 -19.40 19.78 10.48
N GLY A 426 -20.74 19.77 10.41
CA GLY A 426 -21.56 20.86 9.88
C GLY A 426 -22.58 20.39 8.84
N GLN A 427 -23.45 21.31 8.39
CA GLN A 427 -24.47 21.00 7.39
C GLN A 427 -23.89 21.00 5.98
N ILE A 428 -23.84 19.82 5.37
CA ILE A 428 -23.54 19.62 3.96
C ILE A 428 -24.83 19.19 3.28
N THR A 429 -25.20 19.84 2.19
CA THR A 429 -26.46 19.55 1.50
C THR A 429 -26.27 18.49 0.42
N CYS A 430 -27.31 17.72 0.12
CA CYS A 430 -27.28 16.77 -1.01
C CYS A 430 -26.98 17.45 -2.34
N LYS A 431 -27.48 18.68 -2.53
CA LYS A 431 -27.18 19.51 -3.70
C LYS A 431 -25.68 19.78 -3.84
N SER A 432 -25.02 20.20 -2.76
CA SER A 432 -23.58 20.48 -2.76
C SER A 432 -22.74 19.22 -2.97
N ALA A 433 -23.15 18.10 -2.37
CA ALA A 433 -22.39 16.86 -2.45
C ALA A 433 -22.49 16.22 -3.84
N CYS A 434 -23.68 16.21 -4.45
CA CYS A 434 -23.92 15.65 -5.78
C CYS A 434 -23.62 16.64 -6.93
N ARG A 435 -23.08 17.83 -6.64
CA ARG A 435 -22.69 18.85 -7.62
C ARG A 435 -23.81 19.24 -8.58
N CYS A 436 -24.98 19.57 -8.03
CA CYS A 436 -26.09 20.13 -8.81
C CYS A 436 -26.21 21.63 -8.58
N ASP A 437 -26.47 22.39 -9.64
CA ASP A 437 -26.64 23.84 -9.58
C ASP A 437 -28.11 24.25 -9.36
N GLU A 438 -29.08 23.43 -9.78
CA GLU A 438 -30.53 23.67 -9.62
C GLU A 438 -31.28 22.45 -9.03
N GLU A 439 -32.34 22.69 -8.24
CA GLU A 439 -33.05 21.65 -7.48
C GLU A 439 -33.89 20.73 -8.39
N GLU A 440 -34.51 21.29 -9.44
CA GLU A 440 -35.29 20.54 -10.43
C GLU A 440 -34.43 19.58 -11.27
N GLU A 441 -33.19 19.96 -11.61
CA GLU A 441 -32.24 19.09 -12.31
C GLU A 441 -31.75 17.93 -11.42
N CYS A 442 -31.69 18.16 -10.11
CA CYS A 442 -31.13 17.23 -9.14
C CYS A 442 -32.12 16.12 -8.75
N LEU A 443 -33.43 16.41 -8.76
CA LEU A 443 -34.49 15.45 -8.41
C LEU A 443 -34.50 14.17 -9.25
N ASN A 444 -33.93 14.20 -10.46
CA ASN A 444 -33.81 13.02 -11.33
C ASN A 444 -32.50 12.27 -11.19
N GLN A 445 -31.50 12.81 -10.48
CA GLN A 445 -30.20 12.18 -10.29
C GLN A 445 -30.23 11.12 -9.20
N GLU A 446 -29.68 9.95 -9.50
CA GLU A 446 -29.57 8.83 -8.55
C GLU A 446 -28.77 9.22 -7.29
N CYS A 447 -27.69 10.00 -7.46
CA CYS A 447 -26.90 10.53 -6.34
C CYS A 447 -27.77 11.31 -5.35
N TYR A 448 -28.57 12.26 -5.86
CA TYR A 448 -29.37 13.14 -5.02
C TYR A 448 -30.49 12.37 -4.30
N LYS A 449 -31.20 11.49 -5.03
CA LYS A 449 -32.25 10.62 -4.44
C LYS A 449 -31.70 9.76 -3.31
N ASN A 450 -30.55 9.11 -3.53
CA ASN A 450 -29.91 8.28 -2.51
C ASN A 450 -29.44 9.09 -1.31
N CYS A 451 -28.98 10.32 -1.54
CA CYS A 451 -28.58 11.22 -0.48
C CYS A 451 -29.76 11.67 0.39
N GLU A 452 -30.84 12.15 -0.24
CA GLU A 452 -32.07 12.55 0.46
C GLU A 452 -32.69 11.38 1.23
N ARG A 453 -32.69 10.17 0.65
CA ARG A 453 -33.15 8.95 1.33
C ARG A 453 -32.46 8.76 2.67
N ILE A 454 -31.13 8.87 2.69
CA ILE A 454 -30.32 8.63 3.89
C ILE A 454 -30.44 9.79 4.89
N LEU A 455 -30.45 11.04 4.42
CA LEU A 455 -30.67 12.19 5.29
C LEU A 455 -32.05 12.20 5.94
N ASN A 456 -33.09 11.85 5.19
CA ASN A 456 -34.44 11.74 5.72
C ASN A 456 -34.54 10.63 6.77
N ALA A 457 -33.88 9.49 6.55
CA ALA A 457 -33.78 8.45 7.58
C ALA A 457 -33.07 8.97 8.83
N LEU A 458 -31.94 9.69 8.68
CA LEU A 458 -31.19 10.26 9.80
C LEU A 458 -32.03 11.27 10.61
N ASN A 459 -32.86 12.05 9.92
CA ASN A 459 -33.83 12.97 10.52
C ASN A 459 -35.09 12.28 11.10
N GLY A 460 -35.13 10.94 11.11
CA GLY A 460 -36.18 10.16 11.76
C GLY A 460 -37.42 9.90 10.89
N ASN A 461 -37.35 10.03 9.55
CA ASN A 461 -38.43 9.64 8.66
C ASN A 461 -38.66 8.13 8.73
N GLU A 462 -39.80 7.71 9.27
CA GLU A 462 -40.12 6.31 9.55
C GLU A 462 -40.03 5.39 8.33
N ASN A 463 -40.52 5.83 7.17
CA ASN A 463 -40.48 5.02 5.95
C ASN A 463 -39.04 4.77 5.50
N MET A 464 -38.20 5.81 5.51
CA MET A 464 -36.80 5.71 5.10
C MET A 464 -35.97 4.91 6.11
N VAL A 465 -36.23 5.09 7.42
CA VAL A 465 -35.59 4.28 8.47
C VAL A 465 -35.94 2.81 8.29
N LYS A 466 -37.21 2.47 8.01
CA LYS A 466 -37.65 1.09 7.77
C LYS A 466 -37.01 0.46 6.53
N GLU A 467 -36.84 1.23 5.47
CA GLU A 467 -36.15 0.77 4.26
C GLU A 467 -34.69 0.40 4.57
N ILE A 468 -33.94 1.30 5.22
CA ILE A 468 -32.53 1.03 5.58
C ILE A 468 -32.42 -0.09 6.62
N ALA A 469 -33.30 -0.13 7.62
CA ALA A 469 -33.32 -1.22 8.60
C ALA A 469 -33.61 -2.58 7.93
N SER A 470 -34.42 -2.60 6.87
CA SER A 470 -34.67 -3.82 6.08
C SER A 470 -33.44 -4.25 5.27
N GLU A 471 -32.68 -3.30 4.71
CA GLU A 471 -31.37 -3.58 4.09
C GLU A 471 -30.40 -4.20 5.12
N LEU A 472 -30.40 -3.71 6.36
CA LEU A 472 -29.59 -4.27 7.46
C LEU A 472 -30.08 -5.67 7.87
N ASP A 473 -31.39 -5.89 8.03
CA ASP A 473 -31.93 -7.22 8.36
C ASP A 473 -31.54 -8.26 7.30
N SER A 474 -31.57 -7.89 6.01
CA SER A 474 -31.12 -8.76 4.92
C SER A 474 -29.65 -9.16 5.06
N VAL A 475 -28.79 -8.26 5.56
CA VAL A 475 -27.40 -8.61 5.87
C VAL A 475 -27.35 -9.55 7.07
N LEU A 476 -28.06 -9.23 8.15
CA LEU A 476 -28.07 -10.01 9.40
C LEU A 476 -28.56 -11.45 9.20
N GLN A 477 -29.45 -11.69 8.23
CA GLN A 477 -29.90 -13.04 7.85
C GLN A 477 -28.77 -14.02 7.50
N HIS A 478 -27.60 -13.50 7.13
CA HIS A 478 -26.41 -14.30 6.82
C HIS A 478 -25.59 -14.68 8.05
N HIS A 479 -25.93 -14.15 9.23
CA HIS A 479 -25.29 -14.51 10.49
C HIS A 479 -25.72 -15.92 10.93
N TRP A 480 -24.77 -16.70 11.45
CA TRP A 480 -25.01 -18.09 11.85
C TRP A 480 -26.07 -18.22 12.96
N ALA A 481 -26.12 -17.26 13.89
CA ALA A 481 -27.06 -17.24 15.01
C ALA A 481 -28.44 -16.64 14.65
N TYR A 482 -28.61 -16.11 13.43
CA TYR A 482 -29.82 -15.35 13.06
C TYR A 482 -31.13 -16.14 13.23
N LYS A 483 -31.12 -17.44 12.89
CA LYS A 483 -32.29 -18.31 13.07
C LYS A 483 -32.70 -18.42 14.53
N ASN A 484 -31.75 -18.40 15.45
CA ASN A 484 -32.02 -18.46 16.88
C ASN A 484 -32.54 -17.11 17.39
N TRP A 485 -32.00 -16.00 16.87
CA TRP A 485 -32.45 -14.64 17.20
C TRP A 485 -33.94 -14.41 16.89
N VAL A 486 -34.40 -14.89 15.73
CA VAL A 486 -35.81 -14.76 15.32
C VAL A 486 -36.70 -15.86 15.92
N GLY A 487 -36.14 -17.04 16.17
CA GLY A 487 -36.87 -18.24 16.62
C GLY A 487 -37.16 -18.32 18.13
N GLY A 488 -36.59 -17.44 18.94
CA GLY A 488 -36.88 -17.34 20.38
C GLY A 488 -36.31 -18.46 21.26
N SER A 489 -35.26 -19.17 20.82
CA SER A 489 -34.64 -20.25 21.60
C SER A 489 -33.52 -19.75 22.53
N SER A 490 -33.64 -20.07 23.83
CA SER A 490 -32.66 -19.94 24.95
C SER A 490 -31.89 -18.62 25.13
N GLU A 491 -31.79 -18.16 26.38
CA GLU A 491 -31.01 -16.96 26.78
C GLU A 491 -29.55 -16.98 26.30
N GLU A 492 -28.95 -18.16 26.09
CA GLU A 492 -27.57 -18.33 25.61
C GLU A 492 -27.32 -17.88 24.15
N SER A 493 -28.37 -17.54 23.40
CA SER A 493 -28.23 -17.07 22.00
C SER A 493 -29.01 -15.80 21.68
N ALA A 494 -29.26 -14.94 22.67
CA ALA A 494 -29.97 -13.68 22.43
C ALA A 494 -29.17 -12.73 21.51
N PRO A 495 -29.82 -12.03 20.56
CA PRO A 495 -29.17 -11.00 19.78
C PRO A 495 -28.73 -9.83 20.68
N PRO A 496 -27.61 -9.15 20.37
CA PRO A 496 -27.25 -7.89 21.02
C PRO A 496 -28.35 -6.85 20.89
N ALA A 497 -28.42 -5.91 21.85
CA ALA A 497 -29.58 -5.04 22.04
C ALA A 497 -29.98 -4.28 20.76
N LEU A 498 -29.05 -3.58 20.11
CA LEU A 498 -29.35 -2.84 18.88
C LEU A 498 -29.72 -3.75 17.70
N ILE A 499 -29.06 -4.92 17.57
CA ILE A 499 -29.40 -5.91 16.55
C ILE A 499 -30.82 -6.44 16.76
N LYS A 500 -31.19 -6.70 18.02
CA LYS A 500 -32.53 -7.08 18.40
C LYS A 500 -33.55 -6.00 18.01
N GLU A 501 -33.29 -4.75 18.35
CA GLU A 501 -34.17 -3.63 18.00
C GLU A 501 -34.39 -3.50 16.49
N ILE A 502 -33.34 -3.71 15.67
CA ILE A 502 -33.45 -3.70 14.21
C ILE A 502 -34.37 -4.83 13.73
N ILE A 503 -34.16 -6.06 14.22
CA ILE A 503 -34.95 -7.23 13.85
C ILE A 503 -36.42 -7.04 14.27
N ASP A 504 -36.67 -6.61 15.51
CA ASP A 504 -38.01 -6.39 16.05
C ASP A 504 -38.74 -5.26 15.31
N TYR A 505 -38.04 -4.18 14.95
CA TYR A 505 -38.62 -3.10 14.16
C TYR A 505 -39.02 -3.54 12.74
N VAL A 506 -38.15 -4.30 12.06
CA VAL A 506 -38.40 -4.75 10.68
C VAL A 506 -39.48 -5.84 10.62
N ARG A 507 -39.43 -6.81 11.54
CA ARG A 507 -40.26 -8.03 11.47
C ARG A 507 -41.52 -7.95 12.31
N ASN A 508 -41.41 -7.37 13.50
CA ASN A 508 -42.50 -7.32 14.48
C ASN A 508 -43.21 -5.95 14.48
N ASN A 509 -42.69 -4.97 13.73
CA ASN A 509 -43.13 -3.57 13.76
C ASN A 509 -43.09 -2.95 15.16
N GLU A 510 -42.19 -3.44 16.02
CA GLU A 510 -42.01 -2.91 17.36
C GLU A 510 -41.20 -1.62 17.30
N ARG A 511 -41.76 -0.54 17.85
CA ARG A 511 -41.09 0.76 17.81
C ARG A 511 -39.91 0.79 18.78
N PRO A 512 -38.71 1.23 18.34
CA PRO A 512 -37.55 1.42 19.21
C PRO A 512 -37.86 2.38 20.36
N ARG A 513 -37.21 2.16 21.51
CA ARG A 513 -37.40 2.99 22.71
C ARG A 513 -36.89 4.42 22.52
N ASP A 514 -35.73 4.54 21.89
CA ASP A 514 -35.13 5.81 21.52
C ASP A 514 -35.09 5.94 20.00
N TRP A 515 -36.13 6.56 19.44
CA TRP A 515 -36.26 6.72 18.00
C TRP A 515 -35.12 7.55 17.39
N GLY A 516 -34.63 8.56 18.11
CA GLY A 516 -33.59 9.46 17.62
C GLY A 516 -32.23 8.75 17.54
N PHE A 517 -31.87 7.99 18.58
CA PHE A 517 -30.66 7.17 18.52
C PHE A 517 -30.80 6.03 17.51
N PHE A 518 -31.95 5.36 17.45
CA PHE A 518 -32.17 4.26 16.51
C PHE A 518 -32.05 4.70 15.04
N SER A 519 -32.66 5.82 14.67
CA SER A 519 -32.57 6.35 13.30
C SER A 519 -31.13 6.69 12.93
N ARG A 520 -30.38 7.30 13.87
CA ARG A 520 -28.94 7.56 13.74
C ARG A 520 -28.15 6.26 13.54
N ALA A 521 -28.36 5.28 14.41
CA ALA A 521 -27.66 4.01 14.41
C ALA A 521 -27.87 3.21 13.11
N VAL A 522 -29.11 3.11 12.63
CA VAL A 522 -29.43 2.40 11.37
C VAL A 522 -28.71 3.04 10.18
N VAL A 523 -28.69 4.37 10.09
CA VAL A 523 -27.94 5.08 9.05
C VAL A 523 -26.44 4.83 9.19
N GLU A 524 -25.89 4.96 10.40
CA GLU A 524 -24.47 4.76 10.66
C GLU A 524 -24.00 3.34 10.29
N LEU A 525 -24.75 2.31 10.65
CA LEU A 525 -24.44 0.91 10.30
C LEU A 525 -24.43 0.65 8.79
N ARG A 526 -25.22 1.43 8.03
CA ARG A 526 -25.34 1.35 6.57
C ARG A 526 -24.26 2.14 5.83
N LEU A 527 -23.68 3.16 6.44
CA LEU A 527 -22.71 4.06 5.80
C LEU A 527 -21.41 3.41 5.34
N PRO A 528 -20.81 2.44 6.06
CA PRO A 528 -19.55 1.88 5.65
C PRO A 528 -19.59 1.32 4.23
N THR A 529 -18.72 1.88 3.41
CA THR A 529 -18.40 1.39 2.06
C THR A 529 -17.12 0.57 2.05
N THR A 530 -16.36 0.58 3.15
CA THR A 530 -15.16 -0.22 3.31
C THR A 530 -14.97 -0.69 4.75
N SER A 531 -14.14 -1.73 4.92
CA SER A 531 -13.79 -2.28 6.22
C SER A 531 -13.07 -1.28 7.11
N ARG A 532 -12.21 -0.42 6.52
CA ARG A 532 -11.52 0.65 7.26
C ARG A 532 -12.49 1.68 7.80
N LEU A 533 -13.43 2.15 6.97
CA LEU A 533 -14.43 3.12 7.42
C LEU A 533 -15.25 2.53 8.57
N ARG A 534 -15.67 1.27 8.46
CA ARG A 534 -16.38 0.57 9.55
C ARG A 534 -15.56 0.52 10.84
N PHE A 535 -14.27 0.20 10.74
CA PHE A 535 -13.38 0.19 11.92
C PHE A 535 -13.15 1.59 12.50
N ILE A 536 -13.06 2.63 11.66
CA ILE A 536 -12.98 4.02 12.13
C ILE A 536 -14.24 4.41 12.91
N LEU A 537 -15.43 4.01 12.44
CA LEU A 537 -16.68 4.24 13.18
C LEU A 537 -16.71 3.45 14.49
N ILE A 538 -16.25 2.19 14.52
CA ILE A 538 -16.05 1.42 15.76
C ILE A 538 -15.18 2.18 16.78
N LEU A 539 -14.01 2.70 16.34
CA LEU A 539 -13.14 3.45 17.24
C LEU A 539 -13.76 4.77 17.69
N HIS A 540 -14.48 5.46 16.79
CA HIS A 540 -15.20 6.69 17.10
C HIS A 540 -16.33 6.45 18.11
N ASP A 541 -17.12 5.40 17.94
CA ASP A 541 -18.22 5.06 18.86
C ASP A 541 -17.71 4.61 20.22
N LEU A 542 -16.61 3.84 20.28
CA LEU A 542 -15.94 3.55 21.54
C LEU A 542 -15.45 4.82 22.23
N LEU A 543 -14.96 5.81 21.47
CA LEU A 543 -14.53 7.09 22.04
C LEU A 543 -15.72 7.89 22.56
N ARG A 544 -16.84 7.92 21.83
CA ARG A 544 -18.10 8.53 22.29
C ARG A 544 -18.63 7.85 23.55
N ALA A 545 -18.61 6.52 23.60
CA ALA A 545 -18.99 5.77 24.78
C ALA A 545 -18.13 6.19 25.99
N ARG A 546 -16.81 6.30 25.81
CA ARG A 546 -15.91 6.77 26.86
C ARG A 546 -16.24 8.18 27.32
N GLU A 547 -16.44 9.11 26.39
CA GLU A 547 -16.80 10.51 26.70
C GLU A 547 -18.10 10.59 27.52
N GLU A 548 -19.11 9.78 27.19
CA GLU A 548 -20.37 9.74 27.93
C GLU A 548 -20.23 9.08 29.31
N PHE A 549 -19.39 8.04 29.43
CA PHE A 549 -19.03 7.48 30.75
C PHE A 549 -18.34 8.52 31.65
N GLU A 550 -17.40 9.30 31.10
CA GLU A 550 -16.68 10.35 31.82
C GLU A 550 -17.62 11.49 32.26
N LYS A 551 -18.68 11.76 31.49
CA LYS A 551 -19.78 12.67 31.87
C LYS A 551 -20.76 12.08 32.89
N GLY A 552 -20.69 10.77 33.16
CA GLY A 552 -21.62 10.05 34.03
C GLY A 552 -22.93 9.60 33.35
N ASN A 553 -23.03 9.73 32.02
CA ASN A 553 -24.19 9.33 31.23
C ASN A 553 -24.09 7.86 30.80
N ILE A 554 -24.18 6.94 31.78
CA ILE A 554 -23.95 5.50 31.55
C ILE A 554 -24.90 4.92 30.49
N ASP A 555 -26.18 5.26 30.54
CA ASP A 555 -27.17 4.75 29.59
C ASP A 555 -26.87 5.21 28.16
N GLU A 556 -26.42 6.45 27.98
CA GLU A 556 -26.01 6.98 26.67
C GLU A 556 -24.73 6.31 26.17
N ALA A 557 -23.77 6.09 27.07
CA ALA A 557 -22.54 5.38 26.74
C ALA A 557 -22.81 3.96 26.24
N ILE A 558 -23.72 3.22 26.90
CA ILE A 558 -24.08 1.86 26.51
C ILE A 558 -24.65 1.81 25.09
N LYS A 559 -25.42 2.81 24.65
CA LYS A 559 -25.93 2.88 23.27
C LYS A 559 -24.80 2.89 22.23
N PHE A 560 -23.74 3.65 22.47
CA PHE A 560 -22.56 3.65 21.58
C PHE A 560 -21.76 2.34 21.65
N VAL A 561 -21.73 1.67 22.80
CA VAL A 561 -21.15 0.33 22.92
C VAL A 561 -21.97 -0.70 22.13
N ASP A 562 -23.31 -0.62 22.18
CA ASP A 562 -24.21 -1.45 21.37
C ASP A 562 -24.03 -1.20 19.87
N LEU A 563 -23.82 0.07 19.47
CA LEU A 563 -23.54 0.44 18.09
C LEU A 563 -22.20 -0.12 17.61
N THR A 564 -21.17 -0.05 18.45
CA THR A 564 -19.85 -0.66 18.20
C THR A 564 -19.99 -2.16 17.95
N GLU A 565 -20.74 -2.87 18.80
CA GLU A 565 -20.97 -4.30 18.67
C GLU A 565 -21.74 -4.65 17.38
N ALA A 566 -22.77 -3.86 17.03
CA ALA A 566 -23.50 -4.03 15.79
C ALA A 566 -22.62 -3.80 14.55
N HIS A 567 -21.72 -2.80 14.58
CA HIS A 567 -20.72 -2.62 13.54
C HIS A 567 -19.83 -3.85 13.40
N ALA A 568 -19.38 -4.42 14.51
CA ALA A 568 -18.52 -5.60 14.51
C ALA A 568 -19.23 -6.84 13.95
N ILE A 569 -20.49 -7.09 14.34
CA ILE A 569 -21.29 -8.19 13.79
C ILE A 569 -21.46 -8.03 12.27
N ILE A 570 -21.89 -6.85 11.81
CA ILE A 570 -22.08 -6.61 10.38
C ILE A 570 -20.74 -6.75 9.64
N GLY A 571 -19.64 -6.25 10.22
CA GLY A 571 -18.30 -6.44 9.69
C GLY A 571 -17.92 -7.92 9.56
N SER A 572 -18.19 -8.73 10.59
CA SER A 572 -17.93 -10.17 10.57
C SER A 572 -18.71 -10.88 9.46
N ILE A 573 -19.96 -10.47 9.19
CA ILE A 573 -20.79 -11.05 8.12
C ILE A 573 -20.25 -10.65 6.75
N LYS A 574 -19.98 -9.34 6.57
CA LYS A 574 -19.56 -8.76 5.29
C LYS A 574 -18.16 -9.18 4.88
N TYR A 575 -17.25 -9.36 5.84
CA TYR A 575 -15.83 -9.63 5.60
C TYR A 575 -15.40 -11.04 6.00
N GLY A 576 -16.23 -11.78 6.75
CA GLY A 576 -15.87 -13.10 7.28
C GLY A 576 -15.93 -14.25 6.27
N SER A 577 -16.57 -14.06 5.12
CA SER A 577 -16.54 -15.03 4.04
C SER A 577 -16.59 -14.36 2.67
N ILE A 578 -15.43 -13.85 2.21
CA ILE A 578 -15.31 -13.38 0.83
C ILE A 578 -15.27 -14.60 -0.10
N LYS A 579 -16.45 -15.10 -0.48
CA LYS A 579 -16.59 -16.07 -1.57
C LYS A 579 -16.31 -15.36 -2.89
N ARG A 580 -15.09 -15.49 -3.41
CA ARG A 580 -14.83 -15.22 -4.83
C ARG A 580 -15.11 -16.49 -5.61
N LYS A 581 -15.87 -16.34 -6.69
CA LYS A 581 -16.63 -17.39 -7.39
C LYS A 581 -15.87 -18.63 -7.90
N ASN A 582 -14.57 -18.79 -7.67
CA ASN A 582 -13.81 -20.05 -7.84
C ASN A 582 -12.56 -20.18 -6.95
N GLN A 583 -12.37 -19.30 -5.97
CA GLN A 583 -11.30 -19.41 -4.96
C GLN A 583 -11.87 -18.95 -3.61
N ILE A 584 -11.90 -19.85 -2.64
CA ILE A 584 -12.10 -19.46 -1.26
C ILE A 584 -10.76 -18.89 -0.78
N LEU A 585 -10.55 -17.57 -0.96
CA LEU A 585 -9.66 -16.89 -0.04
C LEU A 585 -10.41 -16.83 1.28
N PHE A 586 -10.20 -17.84 2.11
CA PHE A 586 -10.27 -17.57 3.53
C PHE A 586 -9.19 -16.50 3.76
N THR A 587 -9.58 -15.30 4.16
CA THR A 587 -8.78 -14.55 5.13
C THR A 587 -9.21 -15.10 6.48
N PRO A 588 -8.66 -16.25 6.93
CA PRO A 588 -9.06 -16.82 8.20
C PRO A 588 -8.77 -15.77 9.27
N GLY A 589 -9.75 -15.48 10.12
CA GLY A 589 -9.58 -14.59 11.26
C GLY A 589 -10.07 -13.15 11.11
N VAL A 590 -10.57 -12.66 9.96
CA VAL A 590 -11.20 -11.31 9.92
C VAL A 590 -12.56 -11.32 10.62
N ALA A 591 -13.35 -12.37 10.38
CA ALA A 591 -14.59 -12.62 11.12
C ALA A 591 -14.30 -12.73 12.63
N ASP A 592 -13.24 -13.45 12.98
CA ASP A 592 -12.83 -13.67 14.38
C ASP A 592 -12.27 -12.39 15.01
N LEU A 593 -11.56 -11.55 14.24
CA LEU A 593 -11.07 -10.23 14.66
C LEU A 593 -12.21 -9.25 14.91
N PHE A 594 -13.27 -9.26 14.10
CA PHE A 594 -14.47 -8.49 14.42
C PHE A 594 -15.24 -9.14 15.57
N GLY A 595 -15.31 -10.48 15.64
CA GLY A 595 -15.97 -11.21 16.73
C GLY A 595 -15.33 -10.97 18.10
N SER A 596 -14.02 -10.70 18.17
CA SER A 596 -13.35 -10.37 19.44
C SER A 596 -13.78 -9.00 20.01
N VAL A 597 -14.36 -8.11 19.21
CA VAL A 597 -14.98 -6.86 19.68
C VAL A 597 -16.20 -7.13 20.58
N GLU A 598 -16.89 -8.26 20.41
CA GLU A 598 -18.01 -8.67 21.26
C GLU A 598 -17.56 -8.86 22.72
N LYS A 599 -16.37 -9.44 22.94
CA LYS A 599 -15.79 -9.60 24.29
C LYS A 599 -15.47 -8.26 24.93
N LEU A 600 -14.88 -7.34 24.15
CA LEU A 600 -14.59 -5.98 24.59
C LEU A 600 -15.86 -5.23 24.99
N THR A 601 -16.86 -5.22 24.11
CA THR A 601 -18.13 -4.50 24.34
C THR A 601 -18.89 -5.08 25.53
N SER A 602 -18.93 -6.42 25.68
CA SER A 602 -19.49 -7.09 26.84
C SER A 602 -18.80 -6.69 28.15
N ALA A 603 -17.47 -6.61 28.16
CA ALA A 603 -16.72 -6.20 29.33
C ALA A 603 -16.98 -4.74 29.72
N ILE A 604 -17.11 -3.84 28.75
CA ILE A 604 -17.44 -2.43 28.99
C ILE A 604 -18.84 -2.31 29.61
N LYS A 605 -19.85 -3.01 29.06
CA LYS A 605 -21.23 -3.00 29.58
C LYS A 605 -21.35 -3.49 31.02
N GLY A 606 -20.52 -4.47 31.40
CA GLY A 606 -20.48 -5.01 32.76
C GLY A 606 -19.72 -4.13 33.77
N SER A 607 -19.03 -3.08 33.31
CA SER A 607 -18.18 -2.25 34.14
C SER A 607 -18.87 -0.99 34.66
N LYS A 608 -18.42 -0.51 35.82
CA LYS A 608 -18.83 0.79 36.39
C LYS A 608 -18.01 1.97 35.86
N LYS A 609 -16.94 1.68 35.12
CA LYS A 609 -16.05 2.66 34.50
C LYS A 609 -15.67 2.20 33.10
N PHE A 610 -15.43 3.16 32.21
CA PHE A 610 -14.86 2.83 30.91
C PHE A 610 -13.39 2.43 31.09
N GLU A 611 -13.11 1.14 31.14
CA GLU A 611 -11.77 0.58 31.24
C GLU A 611 -11.58 -0.48 30.16
N ILE A 612 -10.51 -0.32 29.36
CA ILE A 612 -10.11 -1.29 28.35
C ILE A 612 -8.94 -2.09 28.93
N SER A 613 -9.15 -3.38 29.18
CA SER A 613 -8.09 -4.28 29.66
C SER A 613 -6.96 -4.39 28.63
N SER A 614 -5.76 -4.79 29.05
CA SER A 614 -4.65 -5.01 28.12
C SER A 614 -4.98 -6.04 27.02
N GLU A 615 -5.79 -7.05 27.31
CA GLU A 615 -6.28 -8.04 26.34
C GLU A 615 -7.16 -7.37 25.27
N HIS A 616 -8.06 -6.49 25.68
CA HIS A 616 -8.92 -5.75 24.76
C HIS A 616 -8.16 -4.69 23.95
N VAL A 617 -7.13 -4.08 24.53
CA VAL A 617 -6.21 -3.20 23.78
C VAL A 617 -5.53 -3.98 22.66
N LEU A 618 -5.05 -5.20 22.94
CA LEU A 618 -4.43 -6.06 21.93
C LEU A 618 -5.42 -6.47 20.83
N THR A 619 -6.68 -6.67 21.17
CA THR A 619 -7.75 -6.90 20.19
C THR A 619 -7.91 -5.71 19.23
N LEU A 620 -8.01 -4.49 19.77
CA LEU A 620 -8.11 -3.28 18.96
C LEU A 620 -6.84 -3.05 18.11
N LEU A 621 -5.67 -3.40 18.65
CA LEU A 621 -4.40 -3.32 17.91
C LEU A 621 -4.37 -4.31 16.76
N GLY A 622 -4.86 -5.54 16.93
CA GLY A 622 -4.98 -6.50 15.83
C GLY A 622 -5.81 -5.98 14.67
N LEU A 623 -6.99 -5.43 14.98
CA LEU A 623 -7.86 -4.80 13.99
C LEU A 623 -7.20 -3.59 13.33
N TYR A 624 -6.51 -2.76 14.12
CA TYR A 624 -5.78 -1.61 13.63
C TYR A 624 -4.69 -2.02 12.63
N HIS A 625 -3.77 -2.91 13.00
CA HIS A 625 -2.70 -3.38 12.12
C HIS A 625 -3.24 -4.07 10.85
N TYR A 626 -4.31 -4.85 11.00
CA TYR A 626 -5.02 -5.46 9.87
C TYR A 626 -5.57 -4.41 8.91
N HIS A 627 -6.23 -3.36 9.43
CA HIS A 627 -6.82 -2.29 8.61
C HIS A 627 -5.78 -1.30 8.09
N VAL A 628 -4.62 -1.13 8.73
CA VAL A 628 -3.50 -0.42 8.09
C VAL A 628 -3.08 -1.13 6.80
N GLN A 629 -3.08 -2.47 6.78
CA GLN A 629 -2.71 -3.24 5.60
C GLN A 629 -3.85 -3.48 4.62
N THR A 630 -5.11 -3.46 5.05
CA THR A 630 -6.24 -3.91 4.21
C THR A 630 -7.37 -2.88 4.15
N ASN A 631 -8.09 -2.83 3.03
CA ASN A 631 -9.24 -1.94 2.84
C ASN A 631 -10.31 -2.59 1.96
N LEU A 632 -11.06 -3.54 2.53
CA LEU A 632 -12.04 -4.32 1.76
C LEU A 632 -13.25 -3.46 1.43
N ALA A 633 -13.77 -3.51 0.20
CA ALA A 633 -15.02 -2.81 -0.11
C ALA A 633 -16.22 -3.58 0.44
N GLU A 634 -17.19 -2.84 0.93
CA GLU A 634 -18.48 -3.37 1.34
C GLU A 634 -19.44 -3.39 0.15
N THR A 635 -19.99 -4.57 -0.14
CA THR A 635 -21.08 -4.70 -1.13
C THR A 635 -22.40 -4.89 -0.39
N TRP A 636 -23.40 -4.11 -0.77
CA TRP A 636 -24.77 -4.23 -0.27
C TRP A 636 -25.61 -5.02 -1.29
N PRO A 637 -26.44 -5.97 -0.83
CA PRO A 637 -27.28 -6.79 -1.70
C PRO A 637 -28.36 -5.99 -2.45
#